data_AF-A0A0D0AZG7-F1
#
_entry.id   AF-A0A0D0AZG7-F1
#
_cell.length_a   1.000
_cell.length_b   1.000
_cell.length_c   1.000
_cell.angle_alpha   90.00
_cell.angle_beta   90.00
_cell.angle_gamma   90.00
#
_symmetry.space_group_name_H-M   'P 1'
#
loop_
_entity.id
_entity.type
_entity.pdbx_description
1 polymer ?
#
loop_
_entity_poly.entity_id
_entity_poly.type
_entity_poly.pdbx_seq_one_letter_code
_entity_poly.pdbx_strand_id
1 'polypeptide(L)'
;MSSSSPATPSSTAFLADPTTPAFSDDLEWITAYLTIHSLSVPSRRYSFLIWIVVVFFFLAFAILHWTGSRGGFIGAHWTKWTLRRRTWRKKHNIALALKRNDPHRQPSSLPSNAQLLCLTLLFGGSLALAFVGPDYISPTLKVWQVRRDITEPQRRGFIPNIAPYLPLQPQYTIDKAWWTSSARAGQIAFALFPLCVLFALKAPPFAIFAIPFMIQFFFDKLAWLHRWTGRLIWFLTSIHIALWSVQLVRDHKPSTGRVAYVYAFSYMPFVFGWIAFALLTSIILLSMNSIRRNFYEAFYFLHVLLVPLMLASAAFHHPTLWWWCWGALAIWVGERLWRWTWWFATNAPILGSSSSRPVMSKPAITTADALEMEHLRRQSLHTLVDSQSFRSPSPLNPHYQSDKQTVSPHSSSPPTRRLPIGLLEPDSARSIIHHSSPYIPPPGYAHAELLSGHTVRLRLITPGFLLWAPGQHFLIKIPSVSRFTTHPFTCASVCDYESPTDEGRLIVMLIRTRNGWTQDLWNLVSRMTTERSPGDIPHPAADNLPKHGVLLRTYVDGPFGSSIRARWGNYSTVLIIAGGSGVSFGLSVLQYICMCLSGRDGKNLGGRPGGWGKKSFLTRRVRFVWLVREYSHIQWCASIVRHCLSLVPSSALQIDIFITNFKPIALKESDLPPLQVPQRPLFTSEPVHVEDLQPPHPSFARGGPSFPRTDSNDSIENSEGDVDLSYYTGESGDPMIPEEDIGLTHESHILELTNFDGDDDTALPGEHNLSRKVKKESKLRRAQSRKVANERTVRLLEPTNHPSNMQLSANRVSAFSATSGLSTDRLLPLTINTDKRWSEISMDTFASPTSMYSDSPTRGRYSTYPESNFSLSSRPSPIGRAGASTSMYSTGSWEGQSDAGSSRGLLSSAPDSTLDSIHFDISEEETRDINVVAEHARPGKPKLDRILADEVEQSEGSVMVACCGPTSLNAMVRKIIVAQIDPGRVWRGDMRGSISLVSEEFEY
;
A
#
# COMPACT_ATOMS: atom_id res chain seq x y z
N MET A 1 80.45 52.97 -3.85
CA MET A 1 79.37 52.63 -2.88
C MET A 1 78.16 52.16 -3.68
N SER A 2 77.62 50.99 -3.37
CA SER A 2 76.43 50.44 -4.03
C SER A 2 75.65 49.63 -2.99
N SER A 3 74.40 50.00 -2.73
CA SER A 3 73.58 49.45 -1.66
C SER A 3 73.04 48.06 -2.01
N SER A 4 73.47 47.04 -1.28
CA SER A 4 72.86 45.71 -1.31
C SER A 4 71.54 45.71 -0.53
N SER A 5 70.42 45.55 -1.22
CA SER A 5 69.11 45.35 -0.58
C SER A 5 69.11 44.06 0.26
N PRO A 6 68.47 44.03 1.45
CA PRO A 6 68.32 42.81 2.22
C PRO A 6 67.40 41.82 1.48
N ALA A 7 67.76 40.54 1.47
CA ALA A 7 66.95 39.50 0.84
C ALA A 7 65.65 39.27 1.63
N THR A 8 64.51 39.29 0.93
CA THR A 8 63.21 38.91 1.50
C THR A 8 63.24 37.46 1.97
N PRO A 9 62.81 37.14 3.22
CA PRO A 9 62.76 35.75 3.67
C PRO A 9 61.82 34.94 2.79
N SER A 10 62.27 33.75 2.37
CA SER A 10 61.54 32.88 1.47
C SER A 10 60.25 32.35 2.10
N SER A 11 59.20 32.26 1.28
CA SER A 11 57.90 31.71 1.67
C SER A 11 58.04 30.28 2.21
N THR A 12 57.78 30.10 3.51
CA THR A 12 57.65 28.78 4.12
C THR A 12 56.34 28.15 3.67
N ALA A 13 56.41 27.29 2.64
CA ALA A 13 55.27 26.52 2.17
C ALA A 13 54.73 25.64 3.32
N PHE A 14 53.50 25.92 3.76
CA PHE A 14 52.83 25.16 4.80
C PHE A 14 52.61 23.71 4.35
N LEU A 15 53.15 22.75 5.10
CA LEU A 15 53.07 21.31 4.77
C LEU A 15 51.63 20.79 4.95
N ALA A 16 51.17 19.95 4.02
CA ALA A 16 49.87 19.29 4.15
C ALA A 16 49.86 18.15 5.20
N ASP A 17 51.04 17.60 5.47
CA ASP A 17 51.29 16.53 6.45
C ASP A 17 52.12 17.10 7.63
N PRO A 18 51.53 17.31 8.82
CA PRO A 18 52.22 17.93 9.97
C PRO A 18 53.16 16.96 10.72
N THR A 19 54.39 17.41 10.99
CA THR A 19 55.41 16.64 11.70
C THR A 19 55.09 16.43 13.19
N THR A 20 55.05 15.18 13.65
CA THR A 20 54.91 14.85 15.08
C THR A 20 56.28 14.82 15.79
N PRO A 21 56.43 15.43 16.99
CA PRO A 21 57.68 15.35 17.76
C PRO A 21 58.11 13.90 18.09
N ALA A 22 59.42 13.70 18.27
CA ALA A 22 59.99 12.38 18.58
C ALA A 22 59.88 12.03 20.07
N PHE A 23 58.68 11.68 20.52
CA PHE A 23 58.46 11.10 21.85
C PHE A 23 59.11 9.71 21.97
N SER A 24 59.67 9.40 23.14
CA SER A 24 60.34 8.14 23.43
C SER A 24 59.33 6.99 23.51
N ASP A 25 58.29 7.14 24.34
CA ASP A 25 57.18 6.19 24.41
C ASP A 25 56.45 6.05 23.07
N ASP A 26 56.01 4.83 22.78
CA ASP A 26 55.23 4.51 21.58
C ASP A 26 53.76 4.92 21.73
N LEU A 27 53.18 4.83 22.94
CA LEU A 27 51.79 5.21 23.20
C LEU A 27 51.60 6.74 23.24
N GLU A 28 52.52 7.47 23.87
CA GLU A 28 52.59 8.93 23.82
C GLU A 28 52.75 9.42 22.37
N TRP A 29 53.70 8.83 21.62
CA TRP A 29 53.96 9.22 20.22
C TRP A 29 52.72 9.06 19.32
N ILE A 30 52.05 7.90 19.35
CA ILE A 30 50.86 7.69 18.51
C ILE A 30 49.68 8.54 18.95
N THR A 31 49.54 8.80 20.26
CA THR A 31 48.51 9.70 20.80
C THR A 31 48.72 11.13 20.33
N ALA A 32 49.97 11.61 20.33
CA ALA A 32 50.33 12.91 19.76
C ALA A 32 50.08 12.95 18.25
N TYR A 33 50.56 11.95 17.50
CA TYR A 33 50.39 11.86 16.04
C TYR A 33 48.90 11.93 15.63
N LEU A 34 48.05 11.08 16.22
CA LEU A 34 46.61 11.05 15.90
C LEU A 34 45.87 12.31 16.39
N THR A 35 46.34 12.97 17.45
CA THR A 35 45.78 14.26 17.90
C THR A 35 46.12 15.40 16.93
N ILE A 36 47.37 15.45 16.45
CA ILE A 36 47.83 16.44 15.48
C ILE A 36 47.04 16.29 14.16
N HIS A 37 46.87 15.04 13.70
CA HIS A 37 46.13 14.67 12.50
C HIS A 37 44.61 14.51 12.74
N SER A 38 44.01 15.32 13.63
CA SER A 38 42.55 15.33 13.88
C SER A 38 41.91 16.66 13.48
N LEU A 39 40.65 16.64 13.02
CA LEU A 39 39.98 17.85 12.54
C LEU A 39 39.73 18.89 13.64
N SER A 40 40.08 20.13 13.30
CA SER A 40 39.80 21.31 14.12
C SER A 40 38.31 21.51 14.39
N VAL A 41 37.99 22.30 15.43
CA VAL A 41 36.59 22.64 15.74
C VAL A 41 35.89 23.37 14.56
N PRO A 42 36.53 24.32 13.85
CA PRO A 42 35.92 24.93 12.66
C PRO A 42 35.60 23.97 11.50
N SER A 43 36.41 22.92 11.27
CA SER A 43 36.11 21.89 10.25
C SER A 43 34.78 21.14 10.47
N ARG A 44 34.21 21.22 11.67
CA ARG A 44 32.89 20.64 11.99
C ARG A 44 31.73 21.39 11.35
N ARG A 45 31.96 22.58 10.76
CA ARG A 45 30.94 23.35 10.01
C ARG A 45 30.23 22.51 8.94
N TYR A 46 30.94 21.62 8.24
CA TYR A 46 30.33 20.75 7.22
C TYR A 46 29.31 19.75 7.81
N SER A 47 29.57 19.21 9.01
CA SER A 47 28.60 18.37 9.74
C SER A 47 27.43 19.15 10.36
N PHE A 48 27.55 20.47 10.52
CA PHE A 48 26.41 21.31 10.89
C PHE A 48 25.61 21.75 9.66
N LEU A 49 26.27 22.02 8.52
CA LEU A 49 25.62 22.39 7.26
C LEU A 49 24.66 21.31 6.75
N ILE A 50 25.02 20.02 6.82
CA ILE A 50 24.09 18.94 6.44
C ILE A 50 22.82 18.98 7.30
N TRP A 51 22.92 19.23 8.60
CA TRP A 51 21.76 19.33 9.49
C TRP A 51 20.96 20.61 9.31
N ILE A 52 21.60 21.74 9.00
CA ILE A 52 20.91 22.98 8.62
C ILE A 52 20.06 22.77 7.35
N VAL A 53 20.62 22.12 6.32
CA VAL A 53 19.90 21.80 5.07
C VAL A 53 18.76 20.81 5.32
N VAL A 54 19.00 19.77 6.13
CA VAL A 54 17.98 18.78 6.52
C VAL A 54 16.82 19.43 7.29
N VAL A 55 17.12 20.25 8.30
CA VAL A 55 16.09 20.95 9.10
C VAL A 55 15.34 21.96 8.24
N PHE A 56 16.02 22.75 7.41
CA PHE A 56 15.39 23.69 6.48
C PHE A 56 14.43 22.98 5.51
N PHE A 57 14.86 21.89 4.90
CA PHE A 57 14.04 21.10 3.96
C PHE A 57 12.79 20.55 4.64
N PHE A 58 12.92 19.95 5.83
CA PHE A 58 11.77 19.40 6.55
C PHE A 58 10.84 20.49 7.12
N LEU A 59 11.38 21.63 7.56
CA LEU A 59 10.58 22.79 7.98
C LEU A 59 9.77 23.36 6.82
N ALA A 60 10.38 23.53 5.64
CA ALA A 60 9.66 23.94 4.43
C ALA A 60 8.56 22.94 4.05
N PHE A 61 8.82 21.63 4.15
CA PHE A 61 7.80 20.60 3.90
C PHE A 61 6.66 20.56 4.92
N ALA A 62 6.92 20.92 6.18
CA ALA A 62 5.94 21.09 7.25
C ALA A 62 5.08 22.35 7.02
N ILE A 63 5.69 23.50 6.70
CA ILE A 63 4.97 24.73 6.32
C ILE A 63 4.03 24.45 5.14
N LEU A 64 4.52 23.78 4.07
CA LEU A 64 3.69 23.35 2.93
C LEU A 64 2.62 22.30 3.30
N HIS A 65 2.73 21.62 4.44
CA HIS A 65 1.71 20.70 4.96
C HIS A 65 0.63 21.45 5.76
N TRP A 66 1.01 22.47 6.54
CA TRP A 66 0.09 23.33 7.29
C TRP A 66 -0.72 24.22 6.35
N THR A 67 -0.06 24.97 5.47
CA THR A 67 -0.73 25.87 4.50
C THR A 67 -1.58 25.12 3.47
N GLY A 68 -1.28 23.83 3.24
CA GLY A 68 -2.00 22.98 2.29
C GLY A 68 -1.74 23.32 0.82
N SER A 69 -0.79 24.21 0.51
CA SER A 69 -0.47 24.77 -0.81
C SER A 69 0.18 23.78 -1.80
N ARG A 70 -0.37 22.55 -1.91
CA ARG A 70 0.10 21.50 -2.82
C ARG A 70 -0.75 21.37 -4.11
N GLY A 71 -1.81 22.17 -4.26
CA GLY A 71 -2.64 22.23 -5.47
C GLY A 71 -2.19 23.28 -6.49
N GLY A 72 -3.05 23.54 -7.49
CA GLY A 72 -2.80 24.52 -8.54
C GLY A 72 -1.79 24.07 -9.61
N PHE A 73 -1.51 24.94 -10.58
CA PHE A 73 -0.69 24.65 -11.77
C PHE A 73 0.66 24.01 -11.45
N ILE A 74 1.43 24.62 -10.54
CA ILE A 74 2.75 24.13 -10.12
C ILE A 74 2.63 22.77 -9.42
N GLY A 75 1.61 22.59 -8.57
CA GLY A 75 1.31 21.32 -7.91
C GLY A 75 0.97 20.20 -8.89
N ALA A 76 0.16 20.48 -9.92
CA ALA A 76 -0.17 19.54 -10.98
C ALA A 76 1.06 19.16 -11.83
N HIS A 77 1.87 20.14 -12.24
CA HIS A 77 3.09 19.88 -13.01
C HIS A 77 4.12 19.08 -12.20
N TRP A 78 4.33 19.44 -10.92
CA TRP A 78 5.19 18.69 -10.01
C TRP A 78 4.70 17.26 -9.79
N THR A 79 3.39 17.05 -9.64
CA THR A 79 2.78 15.72 -9.49
C THR A 79 2.95 14.89 -10.77
N LYS A 80 2.71 15.47 -11.96
CA LYS A 80 2.93 14.82 -13.28
C LYS A 80 4.39 14.42 -13.52
N TRP A 81 5.36 15.16 -12.97
CA TRP A 81 6.77 14.79 -13.04
C TRP A 81 7.17 13.76 -11.98
N THR A 82 6.76 13.94 -10.72
CA THR A 82 7.17 13.08 -9.59
C THR A 82 6.56 11.69 -9.61
N LEU A 83 5.33 11.52 -10.13
CA LEU A 83 4.65 10.23 -10.23
C LEU A 83 5.25 9.29 -11.29
N ARG A 84 6.09 9.81 -12.21
CA ARG A 84 6.77 9.00 -13.22
C ARG A 84 7.66 7.96 -12.54
N ARG A 85 7.51 6.70 -12.97
CA ARG A 85 8.27 5.52 -12.56
C ARG A 85 8.72 4.80 -13.83
N ARG A 86 9.87 4.13 -13.82
CA ARG A 86 10.38 3.30 -14.92
C ARG A 86 10.39 1.82 -14.50
N THR A 87 9.64 0.95 -15.18
CA THR A 87 9.75 -0.50 -15.06
C THR A 87 10.86 -1.03 -15.97
N TRP A 88 11.50 -2.13 -15.56
CA TRP A 88 12.52 -2.84 -16.30
C TRP A 88 12.16 -4.32 -16.35
N ARG A 89 12.05 -4.87 -17.55
CA ARG A 89 11.68 -6.27 -17.80
C ARG A 89 12.69 -6.85 -18.80
N LYS A 90 13.47 -7.85 -18.38
CA LYS A 90 14.43 -8.55 -19.25
C LYS A 90 13.67 -9.59 -20.08
N LYS A 91 13.65 -9.48 -21.41
CA LYS A 91 12.94 -10.43 -22.30
C LYS A 91 13.37 -11.88 -22.03
N HIS A 92 14.68 -12.11 -21.94
CA HIS A 92 15.30 -13.40 -21.60
C HIS A 92 14.76 -14.05 -20.31
N ASN A 93 14.47 -13.26 -19.26
CA ASN A 93 13.93 -13.81 -18.01
C ASN A 93 12.48 -14.30 -18.16
N ILE A 94 11.70 -13.72 -19.08
CA ILE A 94 10.34 -14.19 -19.39
C ILE A 94 10.44 -15.53 -20.12
N ALA A 95 11.29 -15.61 -21.14
CA ALA A 95 11.53 -16.85 -21.90
C ALA A 95 12.02 -18.00 -21.01
N LEU A 96 12.94 -17.73 -20.07
CA LEU A 96 13.37 -18.73 -19.08
C LEU A 96 12.25 -19.17 -18.14
N ALA A 97 11.41 -18.25 -17.65
CA ALA A 97 10.29 -18.60 -16.76
C ALA A 97 9.24 -19.45 -17.47
N LEU A 98 8.86 -19.06 -18.69
CA LEU A 98 7.97 -19.85 -19.57
C LEU A 98 8.54 -21.25 -19.82
N LYS A 99 9.83 -21.37 -20.17
CA LYS A 99 10.50 -22.66 -20.42
C LYS A 99 10.59 -23.56 -19.17
N ARG A 100 10.43 -23.01 -17.96
CA ARG A 100 10.50 -23.74 -16.69
C ARG A 100 9.15 -24.01 -16.03
N ASN A 101 8.06 -23.41 -16.53
CA ASN A 101 6.79 -23.28 -15.80
C ASN A 101 6.97 -22.65 -14.39
N ASP A 102 7.99 -21.81 -14.21
CA ASP A 102 8.22 -21.08 -12.95
C ASP A 102 7.06 -20.07 -12.71
N PRO A 103 6.54 -19.92 -11.47
CA PRO A 103 5.47 -18.98 -11.17
C PRO A 103 5.89 -17.54 -11.52
N HIS A 104 5.02 -16.83 -12.22
CA HIS A 104 5.36 -15.59 -12.91
C HIS A 104 5.85 -14.49 -11.96
N ARG A 105 7.10 -14.05 -12.13
CA ARG A 105 7.74 -13.03 -11.29
C ARG A 105 7.46 -11.62 -11.79
N GLN A 106 7.07 -10.73 -10.87
CA GLN A 106 6.74 -9.33 -11.17
C GLN A 106 7.92 -8.55 -11.81
N PRO A 107 7.63 -7.60 -12.73
CA PRO A 107 8.67 -6.78 -13.34
C PRO A 107 9.32 -5.83 -12.31
N SER A 108 10.65 -5.83 -12.26
CA SER A 108 11.41 -4.91 -11.41
C SER A 108 11.12 -3.45 -11.78
N SER A 109 10.80 -2.61 -10.80
CA SER A 109 10.44 -1.21 -11.04
C SER A 109 11.35 -0.24 -10.30
N LEU A 110 12.02 0.63 -11.04
CA LEU A 110 12.85 1.69 -10.49
C LEU A 110 12.01 2.61 -9.59
N PRO A 111 12.64 3.33 -8.64
CA PRO A 111 11.93 4.30 -7.82
C PRO A 111 11.25 5.39 -8.65
N SER A 112 10.25 6.06 -8.06
CA SER A 112 9.64 7.26 -8.65
C SER A 112 10.64 8.41 -8.77
N ASN A 113 10.40 9.36 -9.69
CA ASN A 113 11.24 10.55 -9.86
C ASN A 113 11.45 11.33 -8.55
N ALA A 114 10.45 11.39 -7.66
CA ALA A 114 10.61 11.99 -6.33
C ALA A 114 11.60 11.23 -5.43
N GLN A 115 11.53 9.89 -5.41
CA GLN A 115 12.46 9.06 -4.63
C GLN A 115 13.88 9.18 -5.18
N LEU A 116 14.04 9.17 -6.51
CA LEU A 116 15.34 9.39 -7.17
C LEU A 116 15.92 10.76 -6.79
N LEU A 117 15.14 11.84 -6.88
CA LEU A 117 15.58 13.18 -6.49
C LEU A 117 16.02 13.24 -5.01
N CYS A 118 15.23 12.69 -4.08
CA CYS A 118 15.61 12.63 -2.66
C CYS A 118 16.92 11.87 -2.43
N LEU A 119 17.14 10.77 -3.17
CA LEU A 119 18.37 9.98 -3.09
C LEU A 119 19.57 10.72 -3.66
N THR A 120 19.42 11.36 -4.83
CA THR A 120 20.45 12.19 -5.46
C THR A 120 20.82 13.39 -4.60
N LEU A 121 19.86 14.07 -3.97
CA LEU A 121 20.13 15.16 -3.03
C LEU A 121 20.85 14.67 -1.77
N LEU A 122 20.47 13.52 -1.21
CA LEU A 122 21.12 12.94 -0.03
C LEU A 122 22.56 12.51 -0.33
N PHE A 123 22.78 11.75 -1.41
CA PHE A 123 24.12 11.28 -1.80
C PHE A 123 24.98 12.46 -2.27
N GLY A 124 24.51 13.23 -3.25
CA GLY A 124 25.24 14.37 -3.81
C GLY A 124 25.56 15.44 -2.77
N GLY A 125 24.62 15.78 -1.89
CA GLY A 125 24.84 16.73 -0.80
C GLY A 125 25.85 16.22 0.24
N SER A 126 25.77 14.94 0.63
CA SER A 126 26.73 14.35 1.57
C SER A 126 28.12 14.22 0.97
N LEU A 127 28.24 13.83 -0.30
CA LEU A 127 29.51 13.73 -1.01
C LEU A 127 30.12 15.12 -1.25
N ALA A 128 29.32 16.13 -1.58
CA ALA A 128 29.79 17.51 -1.68
C ALA A 128 30.35 18.00 -0.34
N LEU A 129 29.64 17.78 0.77
CA LEU A 129 30.11 18.16 2.12
C LEU A 129 31.27 17.27 2.63
N ALA A 130 31.48 16.08 2.04
CA ALA A 130 32.61 15.21 2.35
C ALA A 130 33.88 15.50 1.52
N PHE A 131 33.77 16.11 0.33
CA PHE A 131 34.91 16.26 -0.60
C PHE A 131 35.16 17.68 -1.15
N VAL A 132 34.18 18.60 -1.15
CA VAL A 132 34.30 19.96 -1.71
C VAL A 132 34.77 20.99 -0.67
N GLY A 133 35.61 21.93 -1.09
CA GLY A 133 36.20 22.96 -0.22
C GLY A 133 37.31 22.42 0.70
N PRO A 134 37.93 23.29 1.52
CA PRO A 134 39.04 22.90 2.38
C PRO A 134 38.61 21.89 3.44
N ASP A 135 39.43 20.87 3.65
CA ASP A 135 39.17 19.80 4.61
C ASP A 135 39.45 20.28 6.06
N TYR A 136 40.65 20.80 6.27
CA TYR A 136 41.11 21.29 7.57
C TYR A 136 41.10 22.83 7.58
N ILE A 137 40.50 23.42 8.60
CA ILE A 137 40.39 24.87 8.74
C ILE A 137 41.21 25.31 9.96
N SER A 138 41.96 26.40 9.85
CA SER A 138 42.73 26.97 10.96
C SER A 138 41.91 27.06 12.27
N PRO A 139 42.39 26.50 13.39
CA PRO A 139 41.80 26.65 14.72
C PRO A 139 41.71 28.11 15.22
N THR A 140 42.28 29.08 14.49
CA THR A 140 42.21 30.50 14.84
C THR A 140 40.93 31.20 14.37
N LEU A 141 40.10 30.53 13.55
CA LEU A 141 38.80 31.02 13.11
C LEU A 141 37.66 30.52 14.02
N LYS A 142 36.56 31.27 14.13
CA LYS A 142 35.28 30.74 14.63
C LYS A 142 34.65 29.82 13.56
N VAL A 143 33.77 28.89 13.97
CA VAL A 143 33.17 27.86 13.09
C VAL A 143 32.53 28.42 11.81
N TRP A 144 31.92 29.60 11.89
CA TRP A 144 31.24 30.28 10.79
C TRP A 144 32.03 31.44 10.17
N GLN A 145 33.25 31.74 10.65
CA GLN A 145 34.11 32.76 10.04
C GLN A 145 34.84 32.19 8.81
N VAL A 146 34.83 32.97 7.72
CA VAL A 146 35.54 32.65 6.47
C VAL A 146 36.87 33.42 6.37
N ARG A 147 36.98 34.56 7.05
CA ARG A 147 38.18 35.40 7.16
C ARG A 147 38.44 35.70 8.64
N ARG A 148 39.70 35.98 8.99
CA ARG A 148 40.13 36.28 10.36
C ARG A 148 40.09 37.79 10.62
N ASP A 149 39.32 38.18 11.64
CA ASP A 149 39.50 39.46 12.33
C ASP A 149 40.61 39.32 13.38
N ILE A 150 41.37 40.37 13.63
CA ILE A 150 42.62 40.30 14.40
C ILE A 150 42.39 40.26 15.93
N THR A 151 41.18 40.62 16.38
CA THR A 151 40.91 41.02 17.78
C THR A 151 39.91 40.10 18.52
N GLU A 152 40.31 38.87 18.87
CA GLU A 152 39.65 38.10 19.96
C GLU A 152 40.44 36.84 20.39
N PRO A 153 40.63 36.56 21.70
CA PRO A 153 41.16 35.30 22.19
C PRO A 153 40.06 34.26 22.45
N GLN A 154 40.18 33.04 21.89
CA GLN A 154 39.19 31.98 22.10
C GLN A 154 39.37 31.21 23.42
N ARG A 155 38.28 31.03 24.18
CA ARG A 155 38.16 29.93 25.16
C ARG A 155 37.97 28.60 24.43
N ARG A 156 38.77 27.58 24.76
CA ARG A 156 38.67 26.21 24.22
C ARG A 156 37.98 25.27 25.24
N GLY A 157 37.16 24.34 24.76
CA GLY A 157 36.52 23.32 25.59
C GLY A 157 37.53 22.27 26.08
N PHE A 158 37.37 21.81 27.33
CA PHE A 158 38.36 21.00 28.03
C PHE A 158 38.21 19.48 27.81
N ILE A 159 39.32 18.80 27.51
CA ILE A 159 39.49 17.35 27.68
C ILE A 159 40.89 17.16 28.31
N PRO A 160 41.02 16.69 29.58
CA PRO A 160 42.28 16.75 30.31
C PRO A 160 43.47 16.06 29.61
N ASN A 161 43.28 14.82 29.14
CA ASN A 161 44.40 13.97 28.67
C ASN A 161 44.92 14.30 27.27
N ILE A 162 44.28 15.22 26.54
CA ILE A 162 44.65 15.59 25.15
C ILE A 162 45.14 17.06 25.09
N ALA A 163 44.95 17.83 26.17
CA ALA A 163 45.37 19.21 26.31
C ALA A 163 46.81 19.54 25.85
N PRO A 164 47.87 18.74 26.18
CA PRO A 164 49.24 19.10 25.80
C PRO A 164 49.53 19.05 24.29
N TYR A 165 48.77 18.26 23.50
CA TYR A 165 49.03 18.10 22.06
C TYR A 165 48.18 19.02 21.17
N LEU A 166 47.11 19.62 21.71
CA LEU A 166 46.27 20.57 20.96
C LEU A 166 47.01 21.81 20.39
N PRO A 167 48.09 22.33 20.99
CA PRO A 167 48.92 23.39 20.39
C PRO A 167 49.68 22.94 19.13
N LEU A 168 49.97 21.64 18.99
CA LEU A 168 50.74 21.07 17.88
C LEU A 168 49.92 20.85 16.60
N GLN A 169 48.60 21.06 16.65
CA GLN A 169 47.75 21.00 15.46
C GLN A 169 48.09 22.11 14.45
N PRO A 170 47.89 21.89 13.14
CA PRO A 170 48.11 22.93 12.11
C PRO A 170 47.35 24.23 12.42
N GLN A 171 48.04 25.37 12.46
CA GLN A 171 47.40 26.68 12.69
C GLN A 171 46.95 27.38 11.39
N TYR A 172 47.08 26.69 10.25
CA TYR A 172 46.67 27.11 8.91
C TYR A 172 45.52 26.23 8.38
N THR A 173 45.00 26.56 7.21
CA THR A 173 43.98 25.78 6.48
C THR A 173 44.70 24.82 5.52
N ILE A 174 44.22 23.58 5.39
CA ILE A 174 44.75 22.57 4.45
C ILE A 174 43.60 22.15 3.54
N ASP A 175 43.80 22.33 2.22
CA ASP A 175 42.76 22.05 1.24
C ASP A 175 42.50 20.55 1.07
N LYS A 176 43.56 19.75 0.88
CA LYS A 176 43.54 18.28 0.76
C LYS A 176 44.80 17.64 1.34
N ALA A 177 44.62 16.55 2.08
CA ALA A 177 45.61 15.53 2.44
C ALA A 177 44.86 14.20 2.69
N TRP A 178 45.56 13.06 2.74
CA TRP A 178 44.89 11.76 2.95
C TRP A 178 44.17 11.72 4.30
N TRP A 179 44.86 12.14 5.37
CA TRP A 179 44.27 12.26 6.72
C TRP A 179 43.10 13.25 6.79
N THR A 180 43.17 14.42 6.14
CA THR A 180 42.12 15.45 6.23
C THR A 180 40.86 15.04 5.46
N SER A 181 41.01 14.48 4.26
CA SER A 181 39.89 14.00 3.44
C SER A 181 39.27 12.76 4.07
N SER A 182 40.08 11.85 4.64
CA SER A 182 39.60 10.77 5.48
C SER A 182 38.74 11.29 6.63
N ALA A 183 39.29 12.18 7.46
CA ALA A 183 38.63 12.63 8.67
C ALA A 183 37.33 13.39 8.37
N ARG A 184 37.24 14.14 7.26
CA ARG A 184 35.98 14.78 6.87
C ARG A 184 34.95 13.78 6.34
N ALA A 185 35.35 12.75 5.59
CA ALA A 185 34.44 11.67 5.18
C ALA A 185 33.84 10.96 6.41
N GLY A 186 34.67 10.64 7.41
CA GLY A 186 34.22 10.09 8.70
C GLY A 186 33.30 11.05 9.46
N GLN A 187 33.63 12.34 9.51
CA GLN A 187 32.80 13.37 10.16
C GLN A 187 31.39 13.48 9.55
N ILE A 188 31.25 13.35 8.23
CA ILE A 188 29.94 13.33 7.55
C ILE A 188 29.21 12.00 7.79
N ALA A 189 29.92 10.87 7.83
CA ALA A 189 29.33 9.57 8.19
C ALA A 189 28.72 9.60 9.62
N PHE A 190 29.44 10.18 10.60
CA PHE A 190 28.93 10.39 11.96
C PHE A 190 27.67 11.28 11.96
N ALA A 191 27.69 12.40 11.24
CA ALA A 191 26.55 13.31 11.15
C ALA A 191 25.28 12.66 10.54
N LEU A 192 25.44 11.61 9.71
CA LEU A 192 24.34 10.87 9.11
C LEU A 192 23.70 9.81 10.05
N PHE A 193 24.36 9.39 11.14
CA PHE A 193 23.80 8.35 12.04
C PHE A 193 22.40 8.68 12.59
N PRO A 194 22.09 9.88 13.14
CA PRO A 194 20.76 10.16 13.68
C PRO A 194 19.70 10.22 12.58
N LEU A 195 20.04 10.71 11.39
CA LEU A 195 19.13 10.76 10.25
C LEU A 195 18.78 9.35 9.75
N CYS A 196 19.77 8.46 9.68
CA CYS A 196 19.58 7.06 9.34
C CYS A 196 18.67 6.34 10.35
N VAL A 197 18.83 6.62 11.65
CA VAL A 197 17.95 6.10 12.71
C VAL A 197 16.52 6.65 12.56
N LEU A 198 16.34 7.97 12.42
CA LEU A 198 15.02 8.62 12.29
C LEU A 198 14.18 8.06 11.13
N PHE A 199 14.80 7.61 10.04
CA PHE A 199 14.09 6.96 8.92
C PHE A 199 13.59 5.53 9.21
N ALA A 200 14.01 4.89 10.31
CA ALA A 200 13.61 3.52 10.69
C ALA A 200 12.56 3.43 11.82
N LEU A 201 12.40 4.52 12.58
CA LEU A 201 11.49 4.62 13.74
C LEU A 201 10.02 4.53 13.32
N LYS A 202 9.18 3.94 14.18
CA LYS A 202 7.77 3.64 13.88
C LYS A 202 6.80 4.49 14.70
N ALA A 203 7.08 4.70 15.98
CA ALA A 203 6.17 5.38 16.89
C ALA A 203 6.53 6.86 17.13
N PRO A 204 5.61 7.82 16.87
CA PRO A 204 5.65 9.14 17.50
C PRO A 204 5.61 8.99 19.03
N PRO A 205 6.23 9.89 19.83
CA PRO A 205 6.84 11.15 19.41
C PRO A 205 8.26 11.02 18.81
N PHE A 206 8.97 9.92 19.07
CA PHE A 206 10.37 9.76 18.65
C PHE A 206 10.53 9.61 17.13
N ALA A 207 9.57 9.02 16.43
CA ALA A 207 9.48 9.08 14.97
C ALA A 207 9.03 10.47 14.49
N ILE A 208 9.93 11.46 14.55
CA ILE A 208 9.64 12.90 14.33
C ILE A 208 8.85 13.15 13.04
N PHE A 209 9.20 12.48 11.94
CA PHE A 209 8.54 12.66 10.64
C PHE A 209 7.08 12.18 10.60
N ALA A 210 6.69 11.26 11.50
CA ALA A 210 5.35 10.71 11.62
C ALA A 210 4.42 11.57 12.51
N ILE A 211 4.96 12.54 13.26
CA ILE A 211 4.16 13.44 14.11
C ILE A 211 3.13 14.23 13.25
N PRO A 212 1.86 14.36 13.69
CA PRO A 212 0.81 15.16 13.02
C PRO A 212 1.23 16.59 12.63
N PHE A 213 1.99 17.25 13.51
CA PHE A 213 2.52 18.60 13.33
C PHE A 213 3.68 18.67 12.31
N MET A 214 4.36 17.57 12.00
CA MET A 214 5.43 17.55 11.00
C MET A 214 4.87 17.22 9.60
N ILE A 215 5.09 16.00 9.11
CA ILE A 215 4.78 15.61 7.73
C ILE A 215 3.90 14.35 7.68
N GLN A 216 3.70 13.66 8.82
CA GLN A 216 3.01 12.37 8.96
C GLN A 216 3.54 11.24 8.07
N PHE A 217 4.84 11.26 7.72
CA PHE A 217 5.49 10.12 7.06
C PHE A 217 5.93 9.09 8.10
N PHE A 218 5.34 7.91 8.03
CA PHE A 218 5.72 6.74 8.83
C PHE A 218 6.86 5.95 8.16
N PHE A 219 7.39 4.96 8.88
CA PHE A 219 8.47 4.09 8.40
C PHE A 219 8.15 3.41 7.06
N ASP A 220 6.87 3.21 6.72
CA ASP A 220 6.42 2.56 5.48
C ASP A 220 6.97 3.24 4.22
N LYS A 221 7.10 4.57 4.22
CA LYS A 221 7.70 5.33 3.11
C LYS A 221 9.17 5.71 3.36
N LEU A 222 9.61 5.71 4.61
CA LEU A 222 10.98 6.13 5.00
C LEU A 222 12.00 4.98 5.04
N ALA A 223 11.57 3.72 5.19
CA ALA A 223 12.47 2.56 5.22
C ALA A 223 13.33 2.43 3.95
N TRP A 224 12.83 2.90 2.80
CA TRP A 224 13.62 2.99 1.57
C TRP A 224 14.81 3.96 1.71
N LEU A 225 14.60 5.15 2.29
CA LEU A 225 15.68 6.11 2.58
C LEU A 225 16.63 5.58 3.66
N HIS A 226 16.13 4.91 4.70
CA HIS A 226 16.97 4.23 5.71
C HIS A 226 17.96 3.25 5.05
N ARG A 227 17.47 2.35 4.20
CA ARG A 227 18.30 1.35 3.48
C ARG A 227 19.40 2.00 2.63
N TRP A 228 19.13 3.15 2.02
CA TRP A 228 20.13 3.90 1.24
C TRP A 228 21.08 4.74 2.10
N THR A 229 20.60 5.33 3.20
CA THR A 229 21.42 6.12 4.13
C THR A 229 22.44 5.23 4.84
N GLY A 230 22.06 4.00 5.23
CA GLY A 230 23.00 3.03 5.79
C GLY A 230 24.14 2.66 4.83
N ARG A 231 23.84 2.50 3.54
CA ARG A 231 24.87 2.27 2.49
C ARG A 231 25.77 3.48 2.27
N LEU A 232 25.22 4.69 2.32
CA LEU A 232 26.00 5.93 2.22
C LEU A 232 26.96 6.10 3.41
N ILE A 233 26.49 5.81 4.63
CA ILE A 233 27.33 5.81 5.84
C ILE A 233 28.46 4.78 5.68
N TRP A 234 28.14 3.54 5.31
CA TRP A 234 29.17 2.50 5.09
C TRP A 234 30.17 2.90 4.00
N PHE A 235 29.72 3.46 2.88
CA PHE A 235 30.60 3.94 1.81
C PHE A 235 31.55 5.06 2.27
N LEU A 236 31.03 6.06 2.98
CA LEU A 236 31.86 7.15 3.55
C LEU A 236 32.84 6.65 4.60
N THR A 237 32.44 5.68 5.46
CA THR A 237 33.33 5.04 6.44
C THR A 237 34.40 4.17 5.77
N SER A 238 34.07 3.46 4.68
CA SER A 238 35.05 2.70 3.89
C SER A 238 36.08 3.63 3.24
N ILE A 239 35.67 4.79 2.70
CA ILE A 239 36.60 5.81 2.19
C ILE A 239 37.46 6.36 3.33
N HIS A 240 36.87 6.72 4.48
CA HIS A 240 37.58 7.17 5.67
C HIS A 240 38.70 6.20 6.05
N ILE A 241 38.39 4.90 6.20
CA ILE A 241 39.38 3.88 6.56
C ILE A 241 40.44 3.72 5.48
N ALA A 242 40.07 3.62 4.20
CA ALA A 242 41.02 3.48 3.10
C ALA A 242 42.03 4.64 3.05
N LEU A 243 41.56 5.89 3.14
CA LEU A 243 42.40 7.09 3.12
C LEU A 243 43.27 7.21 4.39
N TRP A 244 42.77 6.79 5.57
CA TRP A 244 43.59 6.74 6.79
C TRP A 244 44.68 5.68 6.73
N SER A 245 44.38 4.49 6.19
CA SER A 245 45.38 3.42 5.99
C SER A 245 46.50 3.88 5.06
N VAL A 246 46.20 4.63 4.00
CA VAL A 246 47.21 5.22 3.11
C VAL A 246 48.13 6.19 3.85
N GLN A 247 47.60 7.07 4.71
CA GLN A 247 48.42 7.97 5.54
C GLN A 247 49.30 7.17 6.51
N LEU A 248 48.72 6.25 7.28
CA LEU A 248 49.40 5.50 8.33
C LEU A 248 50.47 4.51 7.82
N VAL A 249 50.41 4.11 6.55
CA VAL A 249 51.45 3.33 5.87
C VAL A 249 52.54 4.22 5.28
N ARG A 250 52.23 5.47 4.91
CA ARG A 250 53.20 6.45 4.39
C ARG A 250 54.04 7.08 5.50
N ASP A 251 53.45 7.36 6.65
CA ASP A 251 54.12 8.03 7.77
C ASP A 251 54.82 7.03 8.70
N HIS A 252 55.97 7.40 9.25
CA HIS A 252 56.87 6.51 10.02
C HIS A 252 57.30 7.16 11.35
N LYS A 253 57.50 6.38 12.42
CA LYS A 253 58.06 6.92 13.69
C LYS A 253 59.56 7.23 13.50
N PRO A 254 60.02 8.48 13.68
CA PRO A 254 61.40 8.87 13.35
C PRO A 254 62.50 8.11 14.11
N SER A 255 62.21 7.60 15.32
CA SER A 255 63.18 6.89 16.16
C SER A 255 63.33 5.39 15.86
N THR A 256 62.39 4.80 15.10
CA THR A 256 62.38 3.33 14.84
C THR A 256 62.29 2.97 13.36
N GLY A 257 61.95 3.92 12.49
CA GLY A 257 61.78 3.66 11.05
C GLY A 257 60.59 2.74 10.73
N ARG A 258 59.67 2.49 11.67
CA ARG A 258 58.47 1.67 11.45
C ARG A 258 57.26 2.55 11.08
N VAL A 259 56.39 2.03 10.22
CA VAL A 259 55.13 2.70 9.81
C VAL A 259 54.22 3.00 11.01
N ALA A 260 53.54 4.14 10.97
CA ALA A 260 52.60 4.58 12.01
C ALA A 260 51.44 3.59 12.22
N TYR A 261 51.06 2.84 11.17
CA TYR A 261 50.01 1.81 11.19
C TYR A 261 50.21 0.73 12.26
N VAL A 262 51.46 0.37 12.58
CA VAL A 262 51.75 -0.63 13.64
C VAL A 262 51.42 -0.07 15.01
N TYR A 263 51.78 1.18 15.27
CA TYR A 263 51.54 1.86 16.54
C TYR A 263 50.08 2.24 16.76
N ALA A 264 49.31 2.43 15.68
CA ALA A 264 47.90 2.79 15.72
C ALA A 264 47.05 1.80 16.54
N PHE A 265 47.36 0.50 16.54
CA PHE A 265 46.61 -0.50 17.32
C PHE A 265 46.85 -0.42 18.84
N SER A 266 47.90 0.25 19.31
CA SER A 266 48.09 0.54 20.74
C SER A 266 47.11 1.62 21.24
N TYR A 267 46.55 2.44 20.34
CA TYR A 267 45.62 3.51 20.68
C TYR A 267 44.18 2.98 20.73
N MET A 268 43.63 2.78 21.93
CA MET A 268 42.31 2.15 22.14
C MET A 268 41.16 2.76 21.30
N PRO A 269 41.04 4.10 21.09
CA PRO A 269 40.02 4.65 20.19
C PRO A 269 40.19 4.22 18.72
N PHE A 270 41.39 3.96 18.22
CA PHE A 270 41.59 3.40 16.87
C PHE A 270 41.08 1.96 16.78
N VAL A 271 41.30 1.15 17.82
CA VAL A 271 40.74 -0.22 17.93
C VAL A 271 39.21 -0.18 17.95
N PHE A 272 38.59 0.75 18.69
CA PHE A 272 37.14 0.97 18.65
C PHE A 272 36.62 1.35 17.26
N GLY A 273 37.43 2.03 16.43
CA GLY A 273 37.09 2.34 15.04
C GLY A 273 36.98 1.09 14.16
N TRP A 274 37.95 0.17 14.27
CA TRP A 274 37.90 -1.12 13.59
C TRP A 274 36.75 -1.99 14.07
N ILE A 275 36.47 -2.03 15.37
CA ILE A 275 35.29 -2.72 15.93
C ILE A 275 34.00 -2.12 15.36
N ALA A 276 33.85 -0.78 15.38
CA ALA A 276 32.68 -0.12 14.82
C ALA A 276 32.48 -0.40 13.33
N PHE A 277 33.57 -0.46 12.54
CA PHE A 277 33.51 -0.80 11.12
C PHE A 277 33.18 -2.27 10.84
N ALA A 278 33.72 -3.19 11.64
CA ALA A 278 33.37 -4.61 11.56
C ALA A 278 31.87 -4.81 11.84
N LEU A 279 31.35 -4.18 12.91
CA LEU A 279 29.93 -4.20 13.25
C LEU A 279 29.06 -3.55 12.16
N LEU A 280 29.45 -2.38 11.64
CA LEU A 280 28.74 -1.69 10.56
C LEU A 280 28.70 -2.52 9.27
N THR A 281 29.82 -3.14 8.89
CA THR A 281 29.90 -4.02 7.72
C THR A 281 29.06 -5.28 7.92
N SER A 282 29.06 -5.86 9.13
CA SER A 282 28.19 -7.00 9.49
C SER A 282 26.71 -6.64 9.37
N ILE A 283 26.30 -5.46 9.84
CA ILE A 283 24.94 -4.94 9.66
C ILE A 283 24.58 -4.85 8.17
N ILE A 284 25.47 -4.32 7.32
CA ILE A 284 25.22 -4.18 5.87
C ILE A 284 25.12 -5.53 5.17
N LEU A 285 26.02 -6.48 5.46
CA LEU A 285 26.03 -7.82 4.87
C LEU A 285 24.77 -8.61 5.26
N LEU A 286 24.43 -8.66 6.56
CA LEU A 286 23.21 -9.31 7.05
C LEU A 286 21.93 -8.66 6.50
N SER A 287 21.99 -7.37 6.14
CA SER A 287 20.87 -6.64 5.50
C SER A 287 20.75 -6.87 3.98
N MET A 288 21.61 -7.68 3.36
CA MET A 288 21.51 -8.03 1.93
C MET A 288 20.23 -8.83 1.64
N ASN A 289 19.59 -8.55 0.50
CA ASN A 289 18.24 -9.06 0.22
C ASN A 289 18.13 -10.59 0.21
N SER A 290 19.18 -11.31 -0.19
CA SER A 290 19.21 -12.78 -0.19
C SER A 290 19.19 -13.35 1.23
N ILE A 291 20.09 -12.89 2.10
CA ILE A 291 20.16 -13.32 3.51
C ILE A 291 18.87 -12.92 4.23
N ARG A 292 18.43 -11.67 4.04
CA ARG A 292 17.25 -11.08 4.69
C ARG A 292 15.93 -11.77 4.34
N ARG A 293 15.80 -12.31 3.12
CA ARG A 293 14.59 -13.09 2.70
C ARG A 293 14.61 -14.51 3.23
N ASN A 294 15.77 -15.14 3.34
CA ASN A 294 15.90 -16.53 3.76
C ASN A 294 15.94 -16.68 5.30
N PHE A 295 16.55 -15.73 6.00
CA PHE A 295 16.83 -15.77 7.44
C PHE A 295 16.33 -14.50 8.16
N TYR A 296 15.10 -14.07 7.86
CA TYR A 296 14.55 -12.78 8.34
C TYR A 296 14.59 -12.60 9.86
N GLU A 297 14.32 -13.65 10.65
CA GLU A 297 14.34 -13.56 12.12
C GLU A 297 15.76 -13.28 12.65
N ALA A 298 16.76 -14.01 12.16
CA ALA A 298 18.16 -13.81 12.52
C ALA A 298 18.67 -12.43 12.06
N PHE A 299 18.33 -12.01 10.85
CA PHE A 299 18.57 -10.64 10.37
C PHE A 299 17.97 -9.60 11.34
N TYR A 300 16.69 -9.73 11.72
CA TYR A 300 16.02 -8.74 12.55
C TYR A 300 16.63 -8.65 13.95
N PHE A 301 16.89 -9.80 14.58
CA PHE A 301 17.52 -9.87 15.90
C PHE A 301 18.94 -9.28 15.88
N LEU A 302 19.79 -9.75 14.95
CA LEU A 302 21.17 -9.27 14.84
C LEU A 302 21.22 -7.78 14.47
N HIS A 303 20.36 -7.29 13.58
CA HIS A 303 20.32 -5.86 13.24
C HIS A 303 19.90 -5.01 14.45
N VAL A 304 18.93 -5.46 15.26
CA VAL A 304 18.51 -4.78 16.49
C VAL A 304 19.60 -4.79 17.57
N LEU A 305 20.41 -5.85 17.65
CA LEU A 305 21.53 -5.99 18.60
C LEU A 305 22.79 -5.24 18.17
N LEU A 306 23.18 -5.32 16.91
CA LEU A 306 24.43 -4.76 16.39
C LEU A 306 24.40 -3.24 16.26
N VAL A 307 23.23 -2.62 16.00
CA VAL A 307 23.10 -1.16 15.88
C VAL A 307 23.55 -0.40 17.15
N PRO A 308 23.04 -0.69 18.37
CA PRO A 308 23.51 0.01 19.57
C PRO A 308 24.97 -0.29 19.89
N LEU A 309 25.48 -1.51 19.63
CA LEU A 309 26.89 -1.86 19.81
C LEU A 309 27.78 -1.02 18.86
N MET A 310 27.41 -0.93 17.58
CA MET A 310 28.11 -0.14 16.56
C MET A 310 28.12 1.36 16.91
N LEU A 311 26.98 1.91 17.36
CA LEU A 311 26.91 3.31 17.81
C LEU A 311 27.78 3.58 19.04
N ALA A 312 27.81 2.65 20.01
CA ALA A 312 28.68 2.77 21.18
C ALA A 312 30.17 2.68 20.81
N SER A 313 30.58 1.71 19.99
CA SER A 313 31.95 1.62 19.49
C SER A 313 32.36 2.86 18.70
N ALA A 314 31.48 3.40 17.84
CA ALA A 314 31.73 4.66 17.13
C ALA A 314 31.84 5.87 18.09
N ALA A 315 31.05 5.91 19.17
CA ALA A 315 31.15 6.94 20.19
C ALA A 315 32.53 6.92 20.91
N PHE A 316 33.02 5.72 21.26
CA PHE A 316 34.34 5.55 21.89
C PHE A 316 35.51 5.72 20.91
N HIS A 317 35.31 5.44 19.62
CA HIS A 317 36.30 5.70 18.57
C HIS A 317 36.65 7.18 18.44
N HIS A 318 35.65 8.07 18.52
CA HIS A 318 35.89 9.50 18.34
C HIS A 318 35.13 10.37 19.38
N PRO A 319 35.67 10.51 20.61
CA PRO A 319 35.04 11.25 21.70
C PRO A 319 34.71 12.72 21.39
N THR A 320 35.30 13.33 20.35
CA THR A 320 34.95 14.70 19.93
C THR A 320 33.88 14.79 18.84
N LEU A 321 33.22 13.67 18.51
CA LEU A 321 32.01 13.59 17.68
C LEU A 321 30.91 12.67 18.28
N TRP A 322 31.16 12.08 19.46
CA TRP A 322 30.33 11.07 20.12
C TRP A 322 28.85 11.44 20.32
N TRP A 323 28.50 12.73 20.37
CA TRP A 323 27.13 13.20 20.54
C TRP A 323 26.21 12.84 19.37
N TRP A 324 26.76 12.64 18.16
CA TRP A 324 25.97 12.14 17.03
C TRP A 324 25.53 10.70 17.29
N CYS A 325 26.42 9.85 17.81
CA CYS A 325 26.13 8.48 18.18
C CYS A 325 25.20 8.38 19.38
N TRP A 326 25.49 9.13 20.47
CA TRP A 326 24.64 9.14 21.66
C TRP A 326 23.26 9.75 21.39
N GLY A 327 23.15 10.79 20.55
CA GLY A 327 21.86 11.34 20.12
C GLY A 327 21.05 10.35 19.29
N ALA A 328 21.68 9.67 18.33
CA ALA A 328 21.05 8.60 17.56
C ALA A 328 20.56 7.45 18.45
N LEU A 329 21.39 7.02 19.42
CA LEU A 329 21.04 5.97 20.37
C LEU A 329 19.92 6.39 21.33
N ALA A 330 19.95 7.61 21.87
CA ALA A 330 18.94 8.10 22.81
C ALA A 330 17.55 8.20 22.16
N ILE A 331 17.48 8.67 20.91
CA ILE A 331 16.21 8.69 20.15
C ILE A 331 15.71 7.26 19.88
N TRP A 332 16.61 6.32 19.55
CA TRP A 332 16.26 4.91 19.34
C TRP A 332 15.76 4.23 20.62
N VAL A 333 16.47 4.39 21.75
CA VAL A 333 16.04 3.85 23.06
C VAL A 333 14.70 4.46 23.48
N GLY A 334 14.53 5.77 23.30
CA GLY A 334 13.27 6.46 23.58
C GLY A 334 12.10 5.90 22.76
N GLU A 335 12.27 5.65 21.46
CA GLU A 335 11.24 5.01 20.63
C GLU A 335 10.88 3.60 21.12
N ARG A 336 11.87 2.83 21.57
CA ARG A 336 11.65 1.46 22.06
C ARG A 336 10.95 1.43 23.40
N LEU A 337 11.34 2.29 24.35
CA LEU A 337 10.65 2.44 25.63
C LEU A 337 9.21 2.91 25.44
N TRP A 338 8.98 3.91 24.58
CA TRP A 338 7.63 4.41 24.28
C TRP A 338 6.76 3.37 23.58
N ARG A 339 7.28 2.67 22.56
CA ARG A 339 6.53 1.63 21.85
C ARG A 339 6.27 0.41 22.74
N TRP A 340 7.15 0.12 23.71
CA TRP A 340 6.92 -0.87 24.75
C TRP A 340 5.77 -0.47 25.68
N THR A 341 5.76 0.77 26.23
CA THR A 341 4.63 1.23 27.06
C THR A 341 3.31 1.30 26.29
N TRP A 342 3.33 1.74 25.03
CA TRP A 342 2.16 1.72 24.15
C TRP A 342 1.63 0.31 23.88
N TRP A 343 2.53 -0.65 23.64
CA TRP A 343 2.16 -2.06 23.48
C TRP A 343 1.50 -2.61 24.75
N PHE A 344 2.02 -2.30 25.94
CA PHE A 344 1.38 -2.67 27.20
C PHE A 344 0.00 -2.02 27.37
N ALA A 345 -0.14 -0.71 27.14
CA ALA A 345 -1.43 -0.02 27.22
C ALA A 345 -2.48 -0.57 26.23
N THR A 346 -2.04 -1.08 25.09
CA THR A 346 -2.90 -1.70 24.06
C THR A 346 -3.32 -3.14 24.40
N ASN A 347 -2.41 -3.95 24.94
CA ASN A 347 -2.53 -5.41 25.00
C ASN A 347 -2.70 -5.99 26.40
N ALA A 348 -2.32 -5.27 27.45
CA ALA A 348 -2.42 -5.75 28.82
C ALA A 348 -3.87 -5.62 29.33
N PRO A 349 -4.44 -6.64 29.98
CA PRO A 349 -5.71 -6.52 30.69
C PRO A 349 -5.47 -5.76 32.01
N ILE A 350 -5.37 -4.43 31.95
CA ILE A 350 -5.11 -3.60 33.13
C ILE A 350 -6.36 -3.52 34.02
N LEU A 351 -6.36 -4.40 35.03
CA LEU A 351 -7.03 -4.27 36.32
C LEU A 351 -8.48 -3.76 36.30
N GLY A 352 -9.42 -4.66 35.95
CA GLY A 352 -10.84 -4.50 36.28
C GLY A 352 -11.64 -3.46 35.49
N SER A 353 -10.98 -2.57 34.73
CA SER A 353 -11.68 -1.71 33.79
C SER A 353 -12.20 -2.53 32.61
N SER A 354 -13.48 -2.91 32.69
CA SER A 354 -14.30 -2.84 31.49
C SER A 354 -14.14 -1.42 30.94
N SER A 355 -13.78 -1.29 29.66
CA SER A 355 -13.56 0.01 29.03
C SER A 355 -14.92 0.64 28.72
N SER A 356 -15.61 1.06 29.78
CA SER A 356 -16.82 1.84 29.72
C SER A 356 -16.52 3.16 29.01
N ARG A 357 -17.39 3.51 28.06
CA ARG A 357 -17.25 4.69 27.20
C ARG A 357 -16.91 5.94 28.02
N PRO A 358 -16.05 6.84 27.51
CA PRO A 358 -16.22 8.26 27.77
C PRO A 358 -17.60 8.65 27.19
N VAL A 359 -18.63 8.65 28.02
CA VAL A 359 -20.02 8.99 27.62
C VAL A 359 -20.10 10.48 27.36
N MET A 360 -19.63 10.88 26.17
CA MET A 360 -19.79 12.23 25.66
C MET A 360 -21.22 12.35 25.14
N SER A 361 -22.13 12.77 26.01
CA SER A 361 -23.52 13.05 25.68
C SER A 361 -23.59 14.12 24.58
N LYS A 362 -23.89 13.70 23.35
CA LYS A 362 -24.31 14.64 22.31
C LYS A 362 -25.68 15.23 22.70
N PRO A 363 -25.95 16.52 22.42
CA PRO A 363 -27.32 16.99 22.36
C PRO A 363 -28.08 16.18 21.30
N ALA A 364 -29.40 16.05 21.46
CA ALA A 364 -30.23 15.35 20.49
C ALA A 364 -30.08 15.97 19.09
N ILE A 365 -30.00 15.11 18.06
CA ILE A 365 -30.11 15.55 16.67
C ILE A 365 -31.46 16.22 16.53
N THR A 366 -31.46 17.50 16.14
CA THR A 366 -32.69 18.25 15.92
C THR A 366 -33.51 17.59 14.81
N THR A 367 -34.84 17.55 14.96
CA THR A 367 -35.73 16.93 13.97
C THR A 367 -35.56 17.54 12.57
N ALA A 368 -35.10 18.78 12.47
CA ALA A 368 -34.70 19.45 11.23
C ALA A 368 -33.66 18.65 10.43
N ASP A 369 -32.55 18.21 11.03
CA ASP A 369 -31.45 17.53 10.34
C ASP A 369 -31.89 16.15 9.79
N ALA A 370 -32.71 15.44 10.57
CA ALA A 370 -33.31 14.18 10.15
C ALA A 370 -34.37 14.38 9.05
N LEU A 371 -35.15 15.47 9.14
CA LEU A 371 -36.07 15.88 8.09
C LEU A 371 -35.31 16.32 6.83
N GLU A 372 -34.14 16.95 6.90
CA GLU A 372 -33.35 17.34 5.74
C GLU A 372 -32.81 16.12 4.98
N MET A 373 -32.32 15.09 5.69
CA MET A 373 -31.94 13.81 5.07
C MET A 373 -33.14 13.07 4.46
N GLU A 374 -34.30 13.07 5.13
CA GLU A 374 -35.55 12.54 4.57
C GLU A 374 -36.07 13.38 3.39
N HIS A 375 -35.83 14.70 3.39
CA HIS A 375 -36.20 15.61 2.33
C HIS A 375 -35.28 15.44 1.11
N LEU A 376 -33.98 15.20 1.29
CA LEU A 376 -33.07 14.78 0.21
C LEU A 376 -33.49 13.40 -0.36
N ARG A 377 -33.87 12.45 0.50
CA ARG A 377 -34.40 11.14 0.10
C ARG A 377 -35.66 11.30 -0.77
N ARG A 378 -36.58 12.19 -0.40
CA ARG A 378 -37.80 12.50 -1.17
C ARG A 378 -37.54 13.37 -2.40
N GLN A 379 -36.61 14.32 -2.36
CA GLN A 379 -36.20 15.11 -3.52
C GLN A 379 -35.61 14.20 -4.60
N SER A 380 -34.82 13.17 -4.25
CA SER A 380 -34.35 12.18 -5.23
C SER A 380 -35.45 11.33 -5.89
N LEU A 381 -36.68 11.39 -5.37
CA LEU A 381 -37.89 10.80 -5.96
C LEU A 381 -38.76 11.84 -6.70
N HIS A 382 -38.52 13.14 -6.53
CA HIS A 382 -39.34 14.23 -7.06
C HIS A 382 -38.61 15.20 -8.01
N THR A 383 -37.27 15.16 -8.15
CA THR A 383 -36.51 15.94 -9.16
C THR A 383 -36.62 15.38 -10.58
N LEU A 384 -37.77 14.78 -10.90
CA LEU A 384 -38.27 14.49 -12.24
C LEU A 384 -39.62 15.20 -12.45
N VAL A 385 -39.68 16.51 -12.21
CA VAL A 385 -40.59 17.49 -12.83
C VAL A 385 -40.17 18.93 -12.47
N ASP A 386 -40.28 19.83 -13.46
CA ASP A 386 -40.26 21.31 -13.45
C ASP A 386 -39.07 22.19 -13.00
N SER A 387 -38.87 23.25 -13.81
CA SER A 387 -38.14 24.51 -13.57
C SER A 387 -36.64 24.41 -13.20
N GLN A 388 -35.65 25.01 -13.88
CA GLN A 388 -35.51 26.25 -14.65
C GLN A 388 -35.74 27.57 -13.90
N SER A 389 -34.69 28.42 -13.95
CA SER A 389 -34.64 29.89 -13.80
C SER A 389 -34.25 30.52 -12.45
N PHE A 390 -33.69 31.74 -12.57
CA PHE A 390 -33.36 32.77 -11.58
C PHE A 390 -32.18 32.63 -10.57
N ARG A 391 -31.05 33.19 -11.04
CA ARG A 391 -30.19 34.24 -10.44
C ARG A 391 -29.58 34.09 -9.03
N SER A 392 -28.30 34.48 -8.98
CA SER A 392 -27.54 34.87 -7.77
C SER A 392 -28.04 36.18 -7.13
N PRO A 393 -27.67 36.43 -5.86
CA PRO A 393 -26.67 37.49 -5.63
C PRO A 393 -25.53 37.10 -4.64
N SER A 394 -24.63 38.06 -4.40
CA SER A 394 -23.45 37.95 -3.52
C SER A 394 -23.66 38.66 -2.15
N PRO A 395 -22.72 38.56 -1.18
CA PRO A 395 -23.04 38.67 0.25
C PRO A 395 -22.85 40.06 0.88
N LEU A 396 -23.54 40.28 2.01
CA LEU A 396 -23.24 41.30 3.04
C LEU A 396 -23.46 40.72 4.46
N ASN A 397 -22.94 41.42 5.47
CA ASN A 397 -22.77 41.06 6.90
C ASN A 397 -22.94 42.37 7.72
N PRO A 398 -22.94 42.44 9.08
CA PRO A 398 -23.00 41.43 10.15
C PRO A 398 -24.02 41.80 11.30
N HIS A 399 -23.80 41.30 12.53
CA HIS A 399 -24.41 41.66 13.84
C HIS A 399 -25.86 41.20 14.08
N TYR A 400 -26.18 40.50 15.18
CA TYR A 400 -26.13 41.05 16.56
C TYR A 400 -25.52 40.10 17.62
N GLN A 401 -25.57 40.50 18.89
CA GLN A 401 -24.79 39.94 20.00
C GLN A 401 -25.67 39.32 21.12
N SER A 402 -25.02 38.51 21.96
CA SER A 402 -25.39 38.01 23.31
C SER A 402 -26.58 38.66 24.02
N ASP A 403 -27.41 37.85 24.73
CA ASP A 403 -27.42 37.90 26.21
C ASP A 403 -28.09 36.71 26.93
N LYS A 404 -27.87 36.64 28.26
CA LYS A 404 -28.28 35.57 29.17
C LYS A 404 -28.80 36.13 30.50
N GLN A 405 -29.95 35.62 30.98
CA GLN A 405 -30.37 35.51 32.39
C GLN A 405 -31.56 34.51 32.41
N THR A 406 -31.52 33.32 33.01
CA THR A 406 -31.51 32.94 34.45
C THR A 406 -32.74 33.38 35.26
N VAL A 407 -33.58 32.42 35.66
CA VAL A 407 -34.13 32.19 37.03
C VAL A 407 -35.01 30.91 37.02
N SER A 408 -35.31 30.35 38.20
CA SER A 408 -35.77 28.97 38.42
C SER A 408 -37.26 28.88 38.91
N PRO A 409 -37.77 27.85 39.66
CA PRO A 409 -38.81 26.98 39.09
C PRO A 409 -40.07 26.73 39.98
N HIS A 410 -40.97 25.88 39.46
CA HIS A 410 -42.05 25.12 40.14
C HIS A 410 -43.27 25.86 40.72
N SER A 411 -44.46 25.48 40.21
CA SER A 411 -45.63 25.13 41.03
C SER A 411 -46.47 24.07 40.30
N SER A 412 -47.48 23.48 40.96
CA SER A 412 -48.13 22.22 40.54
C SER A 412 -49.65 22.21 40.70
N SER A 413 -50.36 21.52 39.80
CA SER A 413 -51.63 20.84 40.11
C SER A 413 -52.10 19.89 38.97
N PRO A 414 -52.91 18.84 39.25
CA PRO A 414 -53.29 17.79 38.29
C PRO A 414 -54.83 17.71 38.10
N PRO A 415 -55.49 16.54 37.93
CA PRO A 415 -55.68 15.87 36.64
C PRO A 415 -57.15 15.59 36.27
N THR A 416 -57.42 15.21 35.02
CA THR A 416 -58.70 14.57 34.62
C THR A 416 -58.48 13.26 33.86
N ARG A 417 -59.27 12.23 34.24
CA ARG A 417 -59.15 10.83 33.76
C ARG A 417 -59.72 10.64 32.34
N ARG A 418 -59.15 9.68 31.60
CA ARG A 418 -59.89 8.51 31.04
C ARG A 418 -58.92 7.37 30.65
N LEU A 419 -59.40 6.15 30.84
CA LEU A 419 -58.81 4.84 30.49
C LEU A 419 -60.00 3.90 30.23
N PRO A 420 -59.81 2.70 29.65
CA PRO A 420 -58.97 2.35 28.49
C PRO A 420 -59.81 1.61 27.42
N ILE A 421 -59.23 1.24 26.26
CA ILE A 421 -59.72 0.12 25.42
C ILE A 421 -58.67 -0.27 24.37
N GLY A 422 -58.59 -1.58 24.07
CA GLY A 422 -58.34 -2.13 22.73
C GLY A 422 -56.98 -1.90 22.05
N LEU A 423 -56.12 -2.92 22.08
CA LEU A 423 -55.07 -3.13 21.08
C LEU A 423 -55.66 -3.23 19.67
N LEU A 424 -54.98 -2.63 18.68
CA LEU A 424 -54.89 -3.15 17.32
C LEU A 424 -53.52 -2.75 16.75
N GLU A 425 -52.70 -3.75 16.43
CA GLU A 425 -51.29 -3.60 16.06
C GLU A 425 -51.14 -3.62 14.52
N PRO A 426 -50.60 -2.56 13.88
CA PRO A 426 -50.43 -2.51 12.43
C PRO A 426 -49.16 -3.26 12.00
N ASP A 427 -49.21 -4.58 12.12
CA ASP A 427 -48.10 -5.49 11.81
C ASP A 427 -47.93 -5.69 10.30
N SER A 428 -47.25 -4.73 9.61
CA SER A 428 -46.83 -4.87 8.19
C SER A 428 -45.92 -3.74 7.63
N ALA A 429 -45.22 -2.95 8.46
CA ALA A 429 -44.47 -1.76 7.99
C ALA A 429 -42.95 -1.75 8.28
N ARG A 430 -42.35 -2.84 8.77
CA ARG A 430 -40.91 -2.91 9.11
C ARG A 430 -40.24 -4.24 8.74
N SER A 431 -40.10 -4.51 7.43
CA SER A 431 -39.09 -5.44 6.92
C SER A 431 -37.68 -4.85 7.04
N ILE A 432 -37.26 -4.56 8.28
CA ILE A 432 -35.85 -4.25 8.59
C ILE A 432 -35.04 -5.47 8.20
N ILE A 433 -34.07 -5.29 7.29
CA ILE A 433 -33.11 -6.33 6.96
C ILE A 433 -32.28 -6.55 8.23
N HIS A 434 -32.56 -7.65 8.94
CA HIS A 434 -31.71 -8.16 9.99
C HIS A 434 -30.37 -8.59 9.36
N HIS A 435 -29.44 -7.65 9.31
CA HIS A 435 -28.02 -7.98 9.30
C HIS A 435 -27.69 -8.58 10.66
N SER A 436 -27.10 -9.77 10.70
CA SER A 436 -26.57 -10.30 11.96
C SER A 436 -25.33 -9.49 12.33
N SER A 437 -25.19 -9.13 13.60
CA SER A 437 -23.92 -8.61 14.12
C SER A 437 -22.81 -9.63 13.79
N PRO A 438 -21.73 -9.25 13.06
CA PRO A 438 -20.60 -10.15 12.87
C PRO A 438 -20.03 -10.58 14.22
N TYR A 439 -19.52 -11.81 14.30
CA TYR A 439 -19.01 -12.36 15.54
C TYR A 439 -17.91 -11.48 16.15
N ILE A 440 -18.14 -11.03 17.39
CA ILE A 440 -17.22 -10.22 18.18
C ILE A 440 -16.38 -11.15 19.06
N PRO A 441 -15.07 -11.31 18.81
CA PRO A 441 -14.21 -12.14 19.64
C PRO A 441 -13.88 -11.46 20.99
N PRO A 442 -13.55 -12.23 22.04
CA PRO A 442 -13.09 -11.69 23.31
C PRO A 442 -11.84 -10.80 23.15
N PRO A 443 -11.71 -9.68 23.89
CA PRO A 443 -10.57 -8.76 23.73
C PRO A 443 -9.18 -9.41 23.89
N GLY A 444 -8.30 -9.17 22.92
CA GLY A 444 -6.98 -9.80 22.82
C GLY A 444 -6.99 -11.22 22.24
N TYR A 445 -8.12 -11.67 21.71
CA TYR A 445 -8.22 -12.86 20.88
C TYR A 445 -8.68 -12.46 19.48
N ALA A 446 -8.23 -13.21 18.47
CA ALA A 446 -8.68 -13.09 17.10
C ALA A 446 -9.54 -14.31 16.74
N HIS A 447 -10.67 -14.07 16.09
CA HIS A 447 -11.42 -15.10 15.36
C HIS A 447 -10.81 -15.23 13.96
N ALA A 448 -10.37 -16.44 13.62
CA ALA A 448 -9.74 -16.78 12.35
C ALA A 448 -10.66 -17.68 11.50
N GLU A 449 -11.04 -17.19 10.32
CA GLU A 449 -11.83 -17.93 9.33
C GLU A 449 -11.00 -18.23 8.08
N LEU A 450 -11.16 -19.43 7.50
CA LEU A 450 -10.56 -19.79 6.21
C LEU A 450 -11.46 -19.30 5.07
N LEU A 451 -10.89 -18.50 4.16
CA LEU A 451 -11.53 -18.06 2.93
C LEU A 451 -10.86 -18.71 1.71
N SER A 452 -11.61 -18.72 0.61
CA SER A 452 -11.13 -19.06 -0.73
C SER A 452 -9.87 -18.27 -1.14
N GLY A 453 -9.04 -18.84 -2.02
CA GLY A 453 -7.80 -18.22 -2.47
C GLY A 453 -6.72 -18.16 -1.39
N HIS A 454 -6.56 -19.24 -0.62
CA HIS A 454 -5.55 -19.39 0.44
C HIS A 454 -5.47 -18.16 1.37
N THR A 455 -6.62 -17.67 1.87
CA THR A 455 -6.68 -16.42 2.64
C THR A 455 -7.36 -16.61 3.99
N VAL A 456 -6.69 -16.22 5.08
CA VAL A 456 -7.28 -16.20 6.43
C VAL A 456 -7.89 -14.83 6.70
N ARG A 457 -9.15 -14.78 7.11
CA ARG A 457 -9.78 -13.58 7.68
C ARG A 457 -9.53 -13.59 9.19
N LEU A 458 -8.85 -12.58 9.71
CA LEU A 458 -8.80 -12.33 11.16
C LEU A 458 -9.77 -11.21 11.51
N ARG A 459 -10.62 -11.43 12.52
CA ARG A 459 -11.35 -10.39 13.23
C ARG A 459 -10.83 -10.32 14.66
N LEU A 460 -10.56 -9.15 15.23
CA LEU A 460 -10.08 -9.01 16.61
C LEU A 460 -10.47 -7.67 17.24
N ILE A 461 -10.50 -7.61 18.57
CA ILE A 461 -10.62 -6.37 19.36
C ILE A 461 -9.46 -6.32 20.35
N THR A 462 -8.85 -5.15 20.54
CA THR A 462 -7.79 -4.94 21.53
C THR A 462 -8.36 -4.68 22.94
N PRO A 463 -7.71 -5.16 24.02
CA PRO A 463 -8.13 -4.82 25.40
C PRO A 463 -8.12 -3.32 25.67
N GLY A 464 -7.08 -2.61 25.23
CA GLY A 464 -7.04 -1.15 25.21
C GLY A 464 -7.82 -0.57 24.03
N PHE A 465 -8.40 0.62 24.20
CA PHE A 465 -9.03 1.35 23.10
C PHE A 465 -7.99 1.89 22.12
N LEU A 466 -8.22 1.67 20.81
CA LEU A 466 -7.41 2.22 19.72
C LEU A 466 -8.28 2.98 18.71
N LEU A 467 -7.75 4.07 18.17
CA LEU A 467 -8.31 4.80 17.04
C LEU A 467 -7.33 4.70 15.86
N TRP A 468 -7.81 4.33 14.67
CA TRP A 468 -6.99 4.24 13.45
C TRP A 468 -7.66 4.90 12.25
N ALA A 469 -6.85 5.48 11.36
CA ALA A 469 -7.32 6.07 10.11
C ALA A 469 -7.54 5.00 9.02
N PRO A 470 -8.41 5.26 8.02
CA PRO A 470 -8.58 4.37 6.87
C PRO A 470 -7.25 4.11 6.15
N GLY A 471 -7.02 2.84 5.77
CA GLY A 471 -5.79 2.40 5.13
C GLY A 471 -4.55 2.39 6.04
N GLN A 472 -4.69 2.38 7.37
CA GLN A 472 -3.57 2.11 8.27
C GLN A 472 -3.38 0.59 8.51
N HIS A 473 -2.17 0.20 8.88
CA HIS A 473 -1.79 -1.18 9.18
C HIS A 473 -1.34 -1.34 10.63
N PHE A 474 -1.41 -2.58 11.11
CA PHE A 474 -0.89 -2.97 12.41
C PHE A 474 0.15 -4.09 12.25
N LEU A 475 1.04 -4.20 13.22
CA LEU A 475 1.92 -5.33 13.42
C LEU A 475 1.23 -6.32 14.37
N ILE A 476 0.89 -7.53 13.88
CA ILE A 476 0.27 -8.58 14.70
C ILE A 476 1.29 -9.61 15.16
N LYS A 477 0.99 -10.26 16.29
CA LYS A 477 1.74 -11.41 16.83
C LYS A 477 0.77 -12.45 17.38
N ILE A 478 0.85 -13.66 16.85
CA ILE A 478 0.08 -14.83 17.30
C ILE A 478 1.09 -15.85 17.88
N PRO A 479 1.21 -16.00 19.22
CA PRO A 479 2.22 -16.84 19.85
C PRO A 479 2.16 -18.31 19.43
N SER A 480 0.95 -18.77 19.09
CA SER A 480 0.61 -20.13 18.64
C SER A 480 1.14 -20.44 17.23
N VAL A 481 1.53 -19.40 16.45
CA VAL A 481 2.27 -19.54 15.18
C VAL A 481 3.76 -19.21 15.37
N SER A 482 4.09 -18.07 16.00
CA SER A 482 5.47 -17.72 16.38
C SER A 482 5.54 -16.89 17.64
N ARG A 483 6.44 -17.28 18.55
CA ARG A 483 6.62 -16.67 19.88
C ARG A 483 7.28 -15.30 19.84
N PHE A 484 7.92 -14.90 18.74
CA PHE A 484 8.77 -13.70 18.69
C PHE A 484 8.52 -12.74 17.54
N THR A 485 8.07 -13.20 16.36
CA THR A 485 7.86 -12.32 15.21
C THR A 485 6.64 -11.41 15.35
N THR A 486 6.68 -10.28 14.63
CA THR A 486 5.53 -9.40 14.39
C THR A 486 5.40 -9.13 12.88
N HIS A 487 4.19 -9.20 12.33
CA HIS A 487 3.94 -9.15 10.89
C HIS A 487 2.93 -8.06 10.50
N PRO A 488 3.17 -7.27 9.43
CA PRO A 488 2.35 -6.12 9.07
C PRO A 488 1.14 -6.49 8.21
N PHE A 489 -0.06 -6.06 8.60
CA PHE A 489 -1.27 -6.20 7.78
C PHE A 489 -2.16 -4.94 7.85
N THR A 490 -2.64 -4.48 6.69
CA THR A 490 -3.58 -3.35 6.57
C THR A 490 -4.92 -3.70 7.17
N CYS A 491 -5.49 -2.80 7.97
CA CYS A 491 -6.84 -2.93 8.47
C CYS A 491 -7.85 -2.74 7.34
N ALA A 492 -8.70 -3.74 7.11
CA ALA A 492 -9.78 -3.71 6.13
C ALA A 492 -11.03 -2.97 6.64
N SER A 493 -11.15 -2.80 7.97
CA SER A 493 -12.24 -2.08 8.62
C SER A 493 -11.84 -0.66 9.05
N VAL A 494 -12.86 0.16 9.27
CA VAL A 494 -12.76 1.52 9.84
C VAL A 494 -13.18 1.47 11.32
N CYS A 495 -12.49 2.22 12.18
CA CYS A 495 -12.94 2.43 13.55
C CYS A 495 -14.12 3.42 13.56
N ASP A 496 -15.24 3.12 14.22
CA ASP A 496 -16.32 4.08 14.49
C ASP A 496 -16.43 4.31 16.00
N TYR A 497 -15.92 5.46 16.46
CA TYR A 497 -16.01 5.89 17.86
C TYR A 497 -17.46 6.13 18.31
N GLU A 498 -18.38 6.39 17.39
CA GLU A 498 -19.80 6.64 17.69
C GLU A 498 -20.66 5.36 17.68
N SER A 499 -20.05 4.17 17.59
CA SER A 499 -20.80 2.92 17.53
C SER A 499 -21.52 2.58 18.84
N PRO A 500 -22.82 2.20 18.81
CA PRO A 500 -23.54 1.67 19.96
C PRO A 500 -23.04 0.28 20.39
N THR A 501 -22.23 -0.38 19.56
CA THR A 501 -21.71 -1.74 19.71
C THR A 501 -20.18 -1.79 19.55
N ASP A 502 -19.55 -2.86 20.03
CA ASP A 502 -18.10 -3.08 19.88
C ASP A 502 -17.65 -3.40 18.46
N GLU A 503 -18.59 -3.57 17.51
CA GLU A 503 -18.34 -3.66 16.07
C GLU A 503 -17.51 -2.47 15.55
N GLY A 504 -17.74 -1.26 16.09
CA GLY A 504 -16.96 -0.05 15.74
C GLY A 504 -15.49 -0.08 16.21
N ARG A 505 -15.11 -1.09 17.01
CA ARG A 505 -13.74 -1.34 17.48
C ARG A 505 -13.13 -2.60 16.85
N LEU A 506 -13.83 -3.24 15.91
CA LEU A 506 -13.43 -4.49 15.29
C LEU A 506 -12.35 -4.28 14.22
N ILE A 507 -11.13 -4.72 14.51
CA ILE A 507 -10.02 -4.76 13.56
C ILE A 507 -10.20 -6.00 12.68
N VAL A 508 -10.31 -5.80 11.37
CA VAL A 508 -10.47 -6.87 10.37
C VAL A 508 -9.24 -6.89 9.45
N MET A 509 -8.69 -8.07 9.21
CA MET A 509 -7.54 -8.28 8.33
C MET A 509 -7.79 -9.45 7.37
N LEU A 510 -7.29 -9.34 6.15
CA LEU A 510 -7.29 -10.39 5.13
C LEU A 510 -5.84 -10.79 4.85
N ILE A 511 -5.46 -11.98 5.28
CA ILE A 511 -4.09 -12.50 5.24
C ILE A 511 -4.01 -13.58 4.17
N ARG A 512 -3.54 -13.22 2.97
CA ARG A 512 -3.26 -14.17 1.89
C ARG A 512 -1.97 -14.93 2.17
N THR A 513 -1.98 -16.24 1.90
CA THR A 513 -0.87 -17.14 2.18
C THR A 513 0.32 -16.88 1.27
N ARG A 514 1.49 -16.85 1.90
CA ARG A 514 2.83 -16.83 1.31
C ARG A 514 3.76 -17.70 2.15
N ASN A 515 4.88 -18.10 1.57
CA ASN A 515 5.94 -18.88 2.22
C ASN A 515 6.30 -18.33 3.62
N GLY A 516 6.48 -19.23 4.60
CA GLY A 516 6.81 -18.88 5.98
C GLY A 516 5.57 -18.55 6.82
N TRP A 517 5.65 -17.56 7.71
CA TRP A 517 4.68 -17.35 8.80
C TRP A 517 3.20 -17.32 8.37
N THR A 518 2.90 -16.80 7.19
CA THR A 518 1.53 -16.78 6.65
C THR A 518 1.02 -18.16 6.24
N GLN A 519 1.90 -19.04 5.77
CA GLN A 519 1.63 -20.46 5.51
C GLN A 519 1.59 -21.25 6.82
N ASP A 520 2.45 -20.93 7.78
CA ASP A 520 2.40 -21.51 9.13
C ASP A 520 1.04 -21.19 9.82
N LEU A 521 0.53 -19.96 9.66
CA LEU A 521 -0.81 -19.56 10.11
C LEU A 521 -1.93 -20.30 9.37
N TRP A 522 -1.89 -20.37 8.03
CA TRP A 522 -2.89 -21.11 7.24
C TRP A 522 -2.96 -22.58 7.65
N ASN A 523 -1.80 -23.23 7.81
CA ASN A 523 -1.70 -24.63 8.22
C ASN A 523 -2.22 -24.85 9.65
N LEU A 524 -1.92 -23.93 10.58
CA LEU A 524 -2.44 -23.99 11.95
C LEU A 524 -3.97 -23.89 12.00
N VAL A 525 -4.55 -22.90 11.32
CA VAL A 525 -6.00 -22.69 11.27
C VAL A 525 -6.70 -23.83 10.55
N SER A 526 -6.13 -24.32 9.44
CA SER A 526 -6.66 -25.47 8.69
C SER A 526 -6.71 -26.72 9.57
N ARG A 527 -5.60 -27.07 10.24
CA ARG A 527 -5.56 -28.22 11.14
C ARG A 527 -6.58 -28.11 12.28
N MET A 528 -6.59 -26.97 12.99
CA MET A 528 -7.56 -26.76 14.10
C MET A 528 -9.01 -26.82 13.62
N THR A 529 -9.32 -26.29 12.43
CA THR A 529 -10.68 -26.35 11.86
C THR A 529 -11.10 -27.78 11.55
N THR A 530 -10.23 -28.58 10.93
CA THR A 530 -10.48 -30.02 10.65
C THR A 530 -10.61 -30.85 11.93
N GLU A 531 -9.78 -30.57 12.95
CA GLU A 531 -9.86 -31.16 14.29
C GLU A 531 -11.12 -30.72 15.08
N ARG A 532 -11.89 -29.74 14.57
CA ARG A 532 -12.95 -29.01 15.30
C ARG A 532 -12.46 -28.43 16.63
N SER A 533 -11.17 -28.11 16.70
CA SER A 533 -10.55 -27.48 17.84
C SER A 533 -10.96 -26.01 17.90
N PRO A 534 -11.53 -25.53 19.02
CA PRO A 534 -11.91 -24.13 19.17
C PRO A 534 -10.70 -23.17 19.29
N GLY A 535 -9.49 -23.70 19.40
CA GLY A 535 -8.25 -22.93 19.53
C GLY A 535 -7.94 -22.48 20.97
N ASP A 536 -7.34 -21.31 21.10
CA ASP A 536 -6.86 -20.72 22.37
C ASP A 536 -8.03 -20.18 23.22
N ILE A 537 -8.95 -21.03 23.69
CA ILE A 537 -10.17 -20.56 24.40
C ILE A 537 -9.82 -19.80 25.71
N PRO A 538 -10.35 -18.58 25.92
CA PRO A 538 -10.42 -17.99 27.25
C PRO A 538 -11.57 -18.62 28.06
N HIS A 539 -11.27 -19.24 29.21
CA HIS A 539 -12.30 -19.47 30.23
C HIS A 539 -12.86 -18.09 30.67
N PRO A 540 -14.20 -17.87 30.76
CA PRO A 540 -15.29 -18.84 30.68
C PRO A 540 -16.13 -18.76 29.39
N ALA A 541 -15.57 -18.34 28.25
CA ALA A 541 -16.33 -17.95 27.05
C ALA A 541 -17.00 -19.11 26.26
N ALA A 542 -17.11 -20.31 26.85
CA ALA A 542 -17.49 -21.56 26.19
C ALA A 542 -18.89 -21.55 25.53
N ASP A 543 -19.83 -20.76 26.07
CA ASP A 543 -21.23 -20.77 25.63
C ASP A 543 -21.48 -19.91 24.36
N ASN A 544 -20.50 -19.08 23.95
CA ASN A 544 -20.61 -18.14 22.83
C ASN A 544 -19.46 -18.30 21.83
N LEU A 545 -19.16 -19.53 21.41
CA LEU A 545 -18.22 -19.78 20.32
C LEU A 545 -18.89 -19.64 18.94
N PRO A 546 -18.14 -19.18 17.91
CA PRO A 546 -18.62 -19.15 16.55
C PRO A 546 -18.73 -20.59 16.00
N LYS A 547 -19.73 -20.83 15.13
CA LYS A 547 -19.94 -22.17 14.51
C LYS A 547 -18.83 -22.60 13.55
N HIS A 548 -18.01 -21.64 13.08
CA HIS A 548 -16.96 -21.84 12.09
C HIS A 548 -15.75 -20.98 12.43
N GLY A 549 -14.55 -21.42 12.04
CA GLY A 549 -13.29 -20.76 12.40
C GLY A 549 -12.87 -21.02 13.85
N VAL A 550 -11.72 -20.45 14.25
CA VAL A 550 -11.04 -20.75 15.52
C VAL A 550 -10.64 -19.48 16.27
N LEU A 551 -10.45 -19.56 17.59
CA LEU A 551 -9.93 -18.44 18.39
C LEU A 551 -8.41 -18.57 18.58
N LEU A 552 -7.66 -17.48 18.37
CA LEU A 552 -6.21 -17.43 18.53
C LEU A 552 -5.80 -16.23 19.40
N ARG A 553 -4.94 -16.46 20.39
CA ARG A 553 -4.42 -15.38 21.24
C ARG A 553 -3.58 -14.43 20.39
N THR A 554 -3.97 -13.17 20.31
CA THR A 554 -3.39 -12.23 19.33
C THR A 554 -3.05 -10.89 19.97
N TYR A 555 -1.82 -10.43 19.72
CA TYR A 555 -1.29 -9.15 20.16
C TYR A 555 -1.13 -8.18 18.98
N VAL A 556 -1.33 -6.89 19.23
CA VAL A 556 -1.39 -5.83 18.21
C VAL A 556 -0.44 -4.68 18.58
N ASP A 557 0.27 -4.14 17.58
CA ASP A 557 1.13 -2.96 17.70
C ASP A 557 0.86 -1.99 16.54
N GLY A 558 0.70 -0.70 16.83
CA GLY A 558 0.24 0.33 15.88
C GLY A 558 -0.86 1.23 16.47
N PRO A 559 -1.62 1.96 15.62
CA PRO A 559 -1.61 1.91 14.16
C PRO A 559 -0.38 2.57 13.52
N PHE A 560 -0.03 2.13 12.32
CA PHE A 560 1.04 2.67 11.49
C PHE A 560 0.57 2.94 10.06
N GLY A 561 1.30 3.79 9.33
CA GLY A 561 1.15 3.99 7.90
C GLY A 561 0.85 5.43 7.50
N SER A 562 1.47 5.86 6.40
CA SER A 562 1.40 7.23 5.88
C SER A 562 0.06 7.60 5.21
N SER A 563 -0.93 6.71 5.24
CA SER A 563 -2.29 6.87 4.69
C SER A 563 -3.11 7.95 5.40
N ILE A 564 -2.90 8.20 6.69
CA ILE A 564 -3.52 9.29 7.48
C ILE A 564 -3.27 10.71 6.92
N ARG A 565 -2.32 10.84 5.99
CA ARG A 565 -2.04 12.06 5.22
C ARG A 565 -3.11 12.36 4.16
N ALA A 566 -3.82 11.32 3.70
CA ALA A 566 -4.82 11.43 2.65
C ALA A 566 -6.01 12.27 3.13
N ARG A 567 -6.19 13.43 2.50
CA ARG A 567 -7.34 14.31 2.74
C ARG A 567 -8.49 13.88 1.81
N TRP A 568 -9.10 12.73 2.07
CA TRP A 568 -10.13 12.15 1.17
C TRP A 568 -11.22 13.16 0.78
N GLY A 569 -11.77 13.88 1.77
CA GLY A 569 -12.77 14.93 1.60
C GLY A 569 -12.34 16.19 0.83
N ASN A 570 -11.07 16.34 0.44
CA ASN A 570 -10.60 17.50 -0.35
C ASN A 570 -10.79 17.32 -1.88
N TYR A 571 -11.42 16.22 -2.33
CA TYR A 571 -11.57 15.86 -3.73
C TYR A 571 -13.03 15.56 -4.05
N SER A 572 -13.49 15.93 -5.24
CA SER A 572 -14.89 15.78 -5.68
C SER A 572 -15.26 14.31 -5.92
N THR A 573 -14.35 13.58 -6.59
CA THR A 573 -14.47 12.16 -6.90
C THR A 573 -13.27 11.38 -6.35
N VAL A 574 -13.52 10.20 -5.79
CA VAL A 574 -12.46 9.25 -5.37
C VAL A 574 -12.58 7.95 -6.15
N LEU A 575 -11.57 7.62 -6.95
CA LEU A 575 -11.44 6.35 -7.65
C LEU A 575 -10.53 5.42 -6.83
N ILE A 576 -11.05 4.29 -6.37
CA ILE A 576 -10.31 3.28 -5.62
C ILE A 576 -10.02 2.10 -6.55
N ILE A 577 -8.74 1.79 -6.76
CA ILE A 577 -8.28 0.66 -7.58
C ILE A 577 -7.53 -0.33 -6.68
N ALA A 578 -8.09 -1.54 -6.55
CA ALA A 578 -7.50 -2.63 -5.77
C ALA A 578 -7.12 -3.81 -6.68
N GLY A 579 -6.01 -4.49 -6.37
CA GLY A 579 -5.60 -5.75 -7.01
C GLY A 579 -5.33 -6.84 -5.97
N GLY A 580 -6.00 -7.99 -6.12
CA GLY A 580 -5.84 -9.14 -5.23
C GLY A 580 -6.12 -8.76 -3.76
N SER A 581 -5.26 -9.20 -2.84
CA SER A 581 -5.34 -8.89 -1.40
C SER A 581 -5.10 -7.41 -1.05
N GLY A 582 -4.69 -6.57 -2.02
CA GLY A 582 -4.69 -5.10 -1.86
C GLY A 582 -6.09 -4.51 -1.60
N VAL A 583 -7.14 -5.33 -1.74
CA VAL A 583 -8.53 -5.00 -1.37
C VAL A 583 -8.68 -4.49 0.07
N SER A 584 -7.85 -4.93 1.03
CA SER A 584 -7.91 -4.47 2.44
C SER A 584 -7.78 -2.96 2.56
N PHE A 585 -6.84 -2.36 1.83
CA PHE A 585 -6.69 -0.90 1.78
C PHE A 585 -7.91 -0.24 1.12
N GLY A 586 -8.37 -0.81 0.01
CA GLY A 586 -9.53 -0.30 -0.72
C GLY A 586 -10.81 -0.31 0.11
N LEU A 587 -11.00 -1.31 0.97
CA LEU A 587 -12.19 -1.47 1.80
C LEU A 587 -12.25 -0.46 2.94
N SER A 588 -11.17 -0.23 3.67
CA SER A 588 -11.18 0.77 4.75
C SER A 588 -11.32 2.20 4.20
N VAL A 589 -10.76 2.49 3.02
CA VAL A 589 -11.01 3.77 2.32
C VAL A 589 -12.45 3.88 1.81
N LEU A 590 -13.00 2.82 1.20
CA LEU A 590 -14.39 2.78 0.72
C LEU A 590 -15.39 2.99 1.87
N GLN A 591 -15.28 2.20 2.94
CA GLN A 591 -16.17 2.26 4.10
C GLN A 591 -16.13 3.65 4.75
N TYR A 592 -14.94 4.23 4.92
CA TYR A 592 -14.77 5.57 5.48
C TYR A 592 -15.48 6.63 4.63
N ILE A 593 -15.32 6.60 3.30
CA ILE A 593 -15.95 7.56 2.40
C ILE A 593 -17.48 7.38 2.40
N CYS A 594 -17.99 6.15 2.35
CA CYS A 594 -19.43 5.87 2.40
C CYS A 594 -20.07 6.35 3.71
N MET A 595 -19.41 6.14 4.86
CA MET A 595 -19.90 6.65 6.15
C MET A 595 -19.84 8.18 6.26
N CYS A 596 -18.80 8.82 5.68
CA CYS A 596 -18.74 10.28 5.60
C CYS A 596 -19.83 10.86 4.68
N LEU A 597 -20.11 10.19 3.54
CA LEU A 597 -21.20 10.53 2.63
C LEU A 597 -22.58 10.33 3.29
N SER A 598 -22.75 9.36 4.18
CA SER A 598 -23.95 9.18 5.00
C SER A 598 -24.00 10.07 6.26
N GLY A 599 -23.17 11.12 6.32
CA GLY A 599 -23.23 12.16 7.35
C GLY A 599 -22.42 11.94 8.63
N ARG A 600 -21.67 10.82 8.78
CA ARG A 600 -20.73 10.67 9.91
C ARG A 600 -19.56 11.66 9.78
N ASP A 601 -18.97 12.03 10.92
CA ASP A 601 -17.75 12.85 10.93
C ASP A 601 -16.50 11.98 10.88
N GLY A 602 -15.70 12.13 9.83
CA GLY A 602 -14.42 11.47 9.62
C GLY A 602 -13.43 11.59 10.79
N LYS A 603 -13.54 12.62 11.66
CA LYS A 603 -12.78 12.70 12.92
C LYS A 603 -13.05 11.49 13.83
N ASN A 604 -14.32 11.10 13.94
CA ASN A 604 -14.76 10.03 14.82
C ASN A 604 -14.64 8.66 14.13
N LEU A 605 -14.39 8.67 12.81
CA LEU A 605 -13.95 7.52 12.02
C LEU A 605 -12.42 7.38 11.93
N GLY A 606 -11.69 7.94 12.91
CA GLY A 606 -10.23 7.93 13.02
C GLY A 606 -9.46 8.71 11.94
N GLY A 607 -10.14 9.33 10.99
CA GLY A 607 -9.57 10.15 9.92
C GLY A 607 -9.53 11.64 10.26
N ARG A 608 -9.78 12.48 9.24
CA ARG A 608 -9.76 13.95 9.35
C ARG A 608 -11.19 14.51 9.42
N PRO A 609 -11.44 15.61 10.15
CA PRO A 609 -12.79 16.15 10.36
C PRO A 609 -13.47 16.56 9.06
N GLY A 610 -14.65 16.00 8.82
CA GLY A 610 -15.41 16.19 7.57
C GLY A 610 -16.44 15.09 7.36
N GLY A 611 -17.52 15.42 6.66
CA GLY A 611 -18.64 14.56 6.32
C GLY A 611 -19.66 15.36 5.51
N TRP A 612 -20.70 14.71 5.00
CA TRP A 612 -21.72 15.36 4.17
C TRP A 612 -22.25 16.66 4.81
N GLY A 613 -22.50 17.68 3.99
CA GLY A 613 -22.90 19.03 4.42
C GLY A 613 -21.77 19.90 5.02
N LYS A 614 -20.65 19.32 5.48
CA LYS A 614 -19.56 20.10 6.09
C LYS A 614 -18.66 20.74 5.03
N LYS A 615 -18.31 22.02 5.22
CA LYS A 615 -17.43 22.80 4.31
C LYS A 615 -16.03 22.18 4.06
N SER A 616 -15.59 21.20 4.87
CA SER A 616 -14.34 20.47 4.70
C SER A 616 -14.45 19.18 3.87
N PHE A 617 -15.64 18.85 3.35
CA PHE A 617 -15.91 17.60 2.63
C PHE A 617 -16.60 17.86 1.28
N LEU A 618 -15.78 17.87 0.22
CA LEU A 618 -16.17 18.12 -1.16
C LEU A 618 -16.56 16.83 -1.91
N THR A 619 -16.29 15.66 -1.34
CA THR A 619 -16.52 14.38 -2.03
C THR A 619 -18.01 14.12 -2.20
N ARG A 620 -18.44 13.94 -3.46
CA ARG A 620 -19.80 13.57 -3.84
C ARG A 620 -19.90 12.15 -4.39
N ARG A 621 -18.79 11.65 -4.98
CA ARG A 621 -18.76 10.38 -5.71
C ARG A 621 -17.54 9.53 -5.35
N VAL A 622 -17.75 8.23 -5.24
CA VAL A 622 -16.71 7.21 -5.08
C VAL A 622 -16.95 6.06 -6.06
N ARG A 623 -15.89 5.62 -6.73
CA ARG A 623 -15.92 4.45 -7.62
C ARG A 623 -14.91 3.43 -7.15
N PHE A 624 -15.38 2.21 -6.87
CA PHE A 624 -14.56 1.10 -6.40
C PHE A 624 -14.36 0.09 -7.55
N VAL A 625 -13.11 -0.02 -8.00
CA VAL A 625 -12.66 -0.93 -9.04
C VAL A 625 -11.75 -1.97 -8.40
N TRP A 626 -12.14 -3.24 -8.44
CA TRP A 626 -11.34 -4.32 -7.85
C TRP A 626 -11.05 -5.41 -8.88
N LEU A 627 -9.75 -5.68 -9.07
CA LEU A 627 -9.24 -6.79 -9.87
C LEU A 627 -9.01 -7.98 -8.94
N VAL A 628 -9.60 -9.13 -9.26
CA VAL A 628 -9.52 -10.34 -8.45
C VAL A 628 -9.44 -11.58 -9.34
N ARG A 629 -8.72 -12.61 -8.88
CA ARG A 629 -8.43 -13.80 -9.72
C ARG A 629 -9.69 -14.63 -10.00
N GLU A 630 -10.46 -15.01 -8.97
CA GLU A 630 -11.62 -15.89 -9.07
C GLU A 630 -12.92 -15.25 -8.58
N TYR A 631 -14.08 -15.82 -8.95
CA TYR A 631 -15.39 -15.40 -8.40
C TYR A 631 -15.56 -15.80 -6.92
N SER A 632 -14.87 -16.84 -6.45
CA SER A 632 -14.85 -17.29 -5.05
C SER A 632 -14.39 -16.18 -4.11
N HIS A 633 -13.30 -15.51 -4.46
CA HIS A 633 -12.64 -14.47 -3.66
C HIS A 633 -13.55 -13.28 -3.33
N ILE A 634 -14.68 -13.08 -4.01
CA ILE A 634 -15.67 -12.03 -3.69
C ILE A 634 -16.10 -12.10 -2.21
N GLN A 635 -16.09 -13.30 -1.62
CA GLN A 635 -16.23 -13.56 -0.19
C GLN A 635 -15.38 -12.62 0.70
N TRP A 636 -14.16 -12.27 0.30
CA TRP A 636 -13.23 -11.44 1.08
C TRP A 636 -13.82 -10.07 1.45
N CYS A 637 -14.64 -9.50 0.56
CA CYS A 637 -15.16 -8.13 0.66
C CYS A 637 -16.68 -8.03 0.88
N ALA A 638 -17.40 -9.14 0.73
CA ALA A 638 -18.83 -9.15 0.44
C ALA A 638 -19.67 -8.31 1.42
N SER A 639 -19.51 -8.51 2.73
CA SER A 639 -20.31 -7.82 3.75
C SER A 639 -19.99 -6.31 3.86
N ILE A 640 -18.72 -5.92 3.83
CA ILE A 640 -18.33 -4.49 3.87
C ILE A 640 -18.84 -3.76 2.62
N VAL A 641 -18.73 -4.39 1.44
CA VAL A 641 -19.26 -3.83 0.19
C VAL A 641 -20.79 -3.78 0.20
N ARG A 642 -21.46 -4.84 0.66
CA ARG A 642 -22.93 -4.88 0.81
C ARG A 642 -23.43 -3.79 1.76
N HIS A 643 -22.73 -3.55 2.86
CA HIS A 643 -23.05 -2.48 3.82
C HIS A 643 -22.89 -1.10 3.17
N CYS A 644 -21.79 -0.84 2.45
CA CYS A 644 -21.60 0.39 1.69
C CYS A 644 -22.73 0.65 0.68
N LEU A 645 -23.17 -0.38 -0.05
CA LEU A 645 -24.29 -0.30 -0.99
C LEU A 645 -25.66 -0.02 -0.33
N SER A 646 -25.78 -0.14 0.99
CA SER A 646 -26.97 0.31 1.75
C SER A 646 -26.82 1.68 2.43
N LEU A 647 -25.59 2.19 2.59
CA LEU A 647 -25.35 3.51 3.20
C LEU A 647 -25.57 4.67 2.23
N VAL A 648 -25.29 4.47 0.94
CA VAL A 648 -25.24 5.55 -0.07
C VAL A 648 -25.93 5.15 -1.38
N PRO A 649 -26.55 6.10 -2.10
CA PRO A 649 -27.23 5.81 -3.37
C PRO A 649 -26.25 5.51 -4.51
N SER A 650 -26.72 4.78 -5.52
CA SER A 650 -25.92 4.33 -6.68
C SER A 650 -25.37 5.46 -7.59
N SER A 651 -25.82 6.70 -7.39
CA SER A 651 -25.22 7.90 -8.00
C SER A 651 -23.88 8.27 -7.34
N ALA A 652 -23.81 8.14 -6.02
CA ALA A 652 -22.63 8.45 -5.20
C ALA A 652 -21.64 7.28 -5.13
N LEU A 653 -22.09 6.03 -5.23
CA LEU A 653 -21.25 4.83 -5.19
C LEU A 653 -21.42 3.96 -6.44
N GLN A 654 -20.34 3.81 -7.22
CA GLN A 654 -20.24 2.82 -8.29
C GLN A 654 -19.24 1.70 -7.94
N ILE A 655 -19.59 0.46 -8.27
CA ILE A 655 -18.77 -0.73 -8.00
C ILE A 655 -18.59 -1.54 -9.28
N ASP A 656 -17.34 -1.83 -9.62
CA ASP A 656 -16.91 -2.56 -10.81
C ASP A 656 -15.88 -3.65 -10.42
N ILE A 657 -16.30 -4.91 -10.32
CA ILE A 657 -15.40 -6.04 -10.00
C ILE A 657 -14.99 -6.74 -11.30
N PHE A 658 -13.68 -6.95 -11.48
CA PHE A 658 -13.08 -7.56 -12.67
C PHE A 658 -12.41 -8.88 -12.32
N ILE A 659 -12.89 -9.97 -12.92
CA ILE A 659 -12.34 -11.32 -12.73
C ILE A 659 -11.25 -11.58 -13.77
N THR A 660 -10.00 -11.73 -13.31
CA THR A 660 -8.82 -11.86 -14.18
C THR A 660 -8.56 -13.29 -14.65
N ASN A 661 -8.93 -14.33 -13.89
CA ASN A 661 -8.91 -15.70 -14.38
C ASN A 661 -10.17 -15.98 -15.21
N PHE A 662 -10.13 -15.57 -16.47
CA PHE A 662 -11.10 -15.97 -17.48
C PHE A 662 -10.34 -16.52 -18.68
N LYS A 663 -10.64 -17.76 -19.08
CA LYS A 663 -10.34 -18.17 -20.45
C LYS A 663 -11.29 -17.40 -21.37
N PRO A 664 -10.82 -16.68 -22.40
CA PRO A 664 -11.69 -16.20 -23.44
C PRO A 664 -12.40 -17.40 -24.08
N ILE A 665 -13.63 -17.20 -24.53
CA ILE A 665 -14.28 -18.19 -25.37
C ILE A 665 -13.63 -18.03 -26.74
N ALA A 666 -12.64 -18.88 -27.04
CA ALA A 666 -12.13 -19.01 -28.40
C ALA A 666 -13.34 -19.26 -29.31
N LEU A 667 -13.55 -18.37 -30.28
CA LEU A 667 -14.63 -18.52 -31.24
C LEU A 667 -14.35 -19.80 -32.02
N LYS A 668 -15.27 -20.76 -31.91
CA LYS A 668 -15.10 -22.06 -32.54
C LYS A 668 -15.25 -21.86 -34.04
N GLU A 669 -14.17 -22.03 -34.78
CA GLU A 669 -14.08 -21.77 -36.22
C GLU A 669 -14.87 -22.80 -37.07
N SER A 670 -15.61 -23.71 -36.43
CA SER A 670 -16.38 -24.79 -37.05
C SER A 670 -17.75 -24.40 -37.61
N ASP A 671 -18.22 -23.18 -37.33
CA ASP A 671 -19.63 -22.80 -37.51
C ASP A 671 -19.84 -21.78 -38.65
N LEU A 672 -18.79 -21.51 -39.45
CA LEU A 672 -18.88 -20.81 -40.73
C LEU A 672 -18.92 -21.83 -41.87
N PRO A 673 -19.85 -21.74 -42.84
CA PRO A 673 -19.83 -22.60 -44.02
C PRO A 673 -18.56 -22.29 -44.85
N PRO A 674 -17.91 -23.32 -45.44
CA PRO A 674 -16.67 -23.11 -46.18
C PRO A 674 -16.91 -22.18 -47.38
N LEU A 675 -16.13 -21.09 -47.44
CA LEU A 675 -16.15 -20.17 -48.57
C LEU A 675 -15.71 -20.93 -49.84
N GLN A 676 -16.66 -21.13 -50.76
CA GLN A 676 -16.38 -21.73 -52.06
C GLN A 676 -15.50 -20.78 -52.87
N VAL A 677 -14.19 -21.05 -52.89
CA VAL A 677 -13.23 -20.36 -53.76
C VAL A 677 -13.62 -20.66 -55.21
N PRO A 678 -13.97 -19.65 -56.04
CA PRO A 678 -14.38 -19.91 -57.41
C PRO A 678 -13.20 -20.45 -58.23
N GLN A 679 -13.30 -21.69 -58.72
CA GLN A 679 -12.31 -22.24 -59.63
C GLN A 679 -12.36 -21.48 -60.97
N ARG A 680 -11.29 -20.77 -61.30
CA ARG A 680 -11.08 -20.20 -62.65
C ARG A 680 -10.65 -21.33 -63.60
N PRO A 681 -11.20 -21.43 -64.82
CA PRO A 681 -10.83 -22.49 -65.75
C PRO A 681 -9.38 -22.32 -66.23
N LEU A 682 -8.69 -23.45 -66.45
CA LEU A 682 -7.36 -23.45 -67.07
C LEU A 682 -7.46 -23.05 -68.54
N PHE A 683 -6.49 -22.26 -68.99
CA PHE A 683 -6.03 -22.24 -70.38
C PHE A 683 -4.50 -22.35 -70.38
N THR A 684 -3.96 -23.03 -71.38
CA THR A 684 -2.59 -23.55 -71.41
C THR A 684 -1.75 -22.92 -72.53
N SER A 685 -0.59 -22.38 -72.20
CA SER A 685 0.50 -22.18 -73.17
C SER A 685 1.88 -22.04 -72.49
N GLU A 686 2.86 -22.68 -73.12
CA GLU A 686 4.30 -22.80 -72.80
C GLU A 686 5.09 -21.46 -72.66
N PRO A 687 6.36 -21.49 -72.18
CA PRO A 687 7.03 -20.32 -71.58
C PRO A 687 8.01 -19.57 -72.49
N VAL A 688 8.27 -18.29 -72.15
CA VAL A 688 9.42 -17.49 -72.62
C VAL A 688 9.92 -16.59 -71.48
N HIS A 689 11.24 -16.55 -71.23
CA HIS A 689 11.90 -15.62 -70.30
C HIS A 689 11.89 -14.17 -70.82
N VAL A 690 11.94 -13.19 -69.93
CA VAL A 690 13.03 -12.18 -69.81
C VAL A 690 12.79 -11.40 -68.51
N GLU A 691 13.75 -11.47 -67.59
CA GLU A 691 13.88 -10.56 -66.45
C GLU A 691 14.19 -9.12 -66.94
N ASP A 692 13.62 -8.09 -66.31
CA ASP A 692 14.38 -7.27 -65.34
C ASP A 692 13.53 -6.16 -64.64
N LEU A 693 14.20 -5.41 -63.75
CA LEU A 693 13.77 -4.19 -63.02
C LEU A 693 13.16 -4.36 -61.62
N GLN A 694 13.96 -4.86 -60.68
CA GLN A 694 13.84 -4.50 -59.26
C GLN A 694 14.67 -3.23 -58.94
N PRO A 695 14.25 -2.38 -57.98
CA PRO A 695 15.03 -1.23 -57.53
C PRO A 695 16.24 -1.67 -56.66
N PRO A 696 17.35 -0.90 -56.65
CA PRO A 696 18.64 -1.39 -56.17
C PRO A 696 18.83 -1.31 -54.64
N HIS A 697 19.41 -2.37 -54.07
CA HIS A 697 20.04 -2.33 -52.74
C HIS A 697 21.55 -2.05 -52.87
N PRO A 698 22.10 -1.01 -52.21
CA PRO A 698 23.54 -0.76 -52.23
C PRO A 698 24.27 -1.83 -51.41
N SER A 699 25.28 -2.45 -52.01
CA SER A 699 26.10 -3.49 -51.37
C SER A 699 27.58 -3.12 -51.44
N PHE A 700 28.30 -3.42 -50.35
CA PHE A 700 29.76 -3.50 -50.35
C PHE A 700 30.16 -4.86 -49.75
N ALA A 701 30.90 -5.64 -50.54
CA ALA A 701 31.40 -6.97 -50.21
C ALA A 701 32.55 -6.90 -49.15
N ARG A 702 33.13 -7.99 -48.61
CA ARG A 702 33.46 -9.34 -49.14
C ARG A 702 33.60 -10.34 -47.95
N GLY A 703 33.53 -11.66 -48.11
CA GLY A 703 33.13 -12.47 -49.27
C GLY A 703 33.62 -13.94 -49.22
N GLY A 704 32.68 -14.90 -49.16
CA GLY A 704 32.85 -16.35 -49.44
C GLY A 704 33.70 -17.20 -48.46
N PRO A 705 33.76 -18.54 -48.63
CA PRO A 705 32.87 -19.43 -49.41
C PRO A 705 32.11 -20.46 -48.52
N SER A 706 31.10 -21.13 -49.07
CA SER A 706 30.25 -22.10 -48.34
C SER A 706 30.34 -23.53 -48.89
N PHE A 707 30.58 -24.52 -48.02
CA PHE A 707 30.27 -25.94 -48.26
C PHE A 707 29.86 -26.64 -46.94
N PRO A 708 29.12 -27.77 -46.96
CA PRO A 708 28.20 -28.11 -45.87
C PRO A 708 28.60 -29.34 -45.01
N ARG A 709 28.02 -29.44 -43.80
CA ARG A 709 27.57 -30.74 -43.24
C ARG A 709 26.64 -30.64 -42.02
N THR A 710 25.62 -31.50 -42.06
CA THR A 710 24.89 -32.18 -40.97
C THR A 710 25.21 -31.87 -39.50
N ASP A 711 24.15 -31.56 -38.75
CA ASP A 711 23.77 -32.03 -37.40
C ASP A 711 24.88 -32.50 -36.44
N SER A 712 25.08 -31.73 -35.36
CA SER A 712 25.38 -32.26 -34.02
C SER A 712 25.01 -31.24 -32.94
N ASN A 713 24.93 -31.70 -31.67
CA ASN A 713 24.45 -30.91 -30.53
C ASN A 713 25.45 -29.84 -30.02
N ASP A 714 24.94 -29.01 -29.11
CA ASP A 714 25.64 -28.12 -28.19
C ASP A 714 26.44 -26.94 -28.78
N SER A 715 25.80 -25.76 -28.70
CA SER A 715 26.43 -24.62 -28.02
C SER A 715 25.36 -23.63 -27.53
N ILE A 716 25.43 -23.26 -26.24
CA ILE A 716 24.70 -22.12 -25.70
C ILE A 716 25.68 -20.94 -25.71
N GLU A 717 25.42 -19.90 -26.49
CA GLU A 717 25.89 -18.55 -26.13
C GLU A 717 25.09 -17.40 -26.75
N ASN A 718 24.90 -16.35 -25.95
CA ASN A 718 24.68 -14.94 -26.29
C ASN A 718 23.83 -14.59 -27.53
N SER A 719 22.50 -14.63 -27.37
CA SER A 719 21.64 -13.58 -27.96
C SER A 719 21.60 -12.40 -26.98
N GLU A 720 22.02 -11.22 -27.41
CA GLU A 720 22.21 -10.07 -26.52
C GLU A 720 20.90 -9.45 -26.02
N GLY A 721 20.82 -9.29 -24.70
CA GLY A 721 20.55 -8.00 -24.05
C GLY A 721 19.17 -7.34 -24.16
N ASP A 722 18.33 -7.71 -25.11
CA ASP A 722 17.20 -6.87 -25.54
C ASP A 722 16.14 -6.63 -24.43
N VAL A 723 15.77 -5.37 -24.26
CA VAL A 723 15.04 -4.85 -23.10
C VAL A 723 13.62 -4.51 -23.50
N ASP A 724 12.64 -5.11 -22.83
CA ASP A 724 11.24 -4.78 -23.10
C ASP A 724 10.88 -3.41 -22.49
N LEU A 725 10.81 -2.42 -23.37
CA LEU A 725 10.33 -1.06 -23.10
C LEU A 725 8.90 -0.80 -23.62
N SER A 726 8.21 -1.81 -24.17
CA SER A 726 6.85 -1.68 -24.72
C SER A 726 5.84 -1.13 -23.70
N TYR A 727 6.04 -1.48 -22.42
CA TYR A 727 5.31 -0.95 -21.27
C TYR A 727 5.34 0.59 -21.19
N TYR A 728 6.35 1.25 -21.80
CA TYR A 728 6.43 2.69 -21.95
C TYR A 728 5.90 3.19 -23.29
N THR A 729 6.45 2.72 -24.42
CA THR A 729 6.24 3.33 -25.75
C THR A 729 4.76 3.39 -26.14
N GLY A 730 3.99 2.32 -25.88
CA GLY A 730 2.56 2.27 -26.23
C GLY A 730 2.30 2.15 -27.73
N GLU A 731 3.30 1.69 -28.48
CA GLU A 731 3.32 1.61 -29.94
C GLU A 731 2.83 0.22 -30.37
N SER A 732 1.53 0.08 -30.58
CA SER A 732 0.87 -1.16 -31.00
C SER A 732 0.94 -1.33 -32.53
N GLY A 733 2.15 -1.33 -33.09
CA GLY A 733 2.36 -1.19 -34.53
C GLY A 733 3.72 -1.65 -35.06
N ASP A 734 4.32 -2.69 -34.46
CA ASP A 734 5.43 -3.42 -35.08
C ASP A 734 4.86 -4.57 -35.92
N PRO A 735 4.92 -4.52 -37.27
CA PRO A 735 4.25 -5.47 -38.16
C PRO A 735 4.98 -6.82 -38.30
N MET A 736 6.08 -7.05 -37.57
CA MET A 736 6.94 -8.23 -37.77
C MET A 736 6.71 -9.38 -36.78
N ILE A 737 5.63 -9.35 -35.97
CA ILE A 737 5.25 -10.43 -35.04
C ILE A 737 4.05 -11.21 -35.61
N PRO A 738 4.16 -12.52 -35.87
CA PRO A 738 3.03 -13.34 -36.34
C PRO A 738 1.86 -13.37 -35.35
N GLU A 739 0.63 -13.25 -35.85
CA GLU A 739 -0.55 -13.03 -35.00
C GLU A 739 -0.93 -14.21 -34.09
N GLU A 740 -0.53 -15.44 -34.42
CA GLU A 740 -0.93 -16.65 -33.67
C GLU A 740 -0.38 -16.71 -32.23
N ASP A 741 0.82 -16.16 -31.97
CA ASP A 741 1.48 -16.20 -30.66
C ASP A 741 1.04 -15.04 -29.72
N ILE A 742 0.22 -14.11 -30.24
CA ILE A 742 -0.30 -12.95 -29.50
C ILE A 742 -1.35 -13.37 -28.46
N GLY A 743 -2.06 -14.49 -28.68
CA GLY A 743 -3.09 -14.99 -27.77
C GLY A 743 -2.54 -15.41 -26.40
N LEU A 744 -1.52 -16.25 -26.38
CA LEU A 744 -0.93 -16.81 -25.15
C LEU A 744 -0.15 -15.76 -24.34
N THR A 745 0.54 -14.85 -25.02
CA THR A 745 1.29 -13.77 -24.38
C THR A 745 0.37 -12.76 -23.68
N HIS A 746 -0.80 -12.43 -24.26
CA HIS A 746 -1.74 -11.47 -23.66
C HIS A 746 -2.46 -11.96 -22.40
N GLU A 747 -2.79 -13.26 -22.26
CA GLU A 747 -3.42 -13.77 -21.03
C GLU A 747 -2.50 -13.64 -19.81
N SER A 748 -1.20 -13.92 -19.97
CA SER A 748 -0.21 -13.90 -18.89
C SER A 748 -0.16 -12.55 -18.13
N HIS A 749 -0.25 -11.44 -18.88
CA HIS A 749 -0.20 -10.07 -18.35
C HIS A 749 -1.42 -9.65 -17.51
N ILE A 750 -2.53 -10.40 -17.53
CA ILE A 750 -3.74 -10.03 -16.79
C ILE A 750 -3.66 -10.52 -15.34
N LEU A 751 -3.10 -11.71 -15.12
CA LEU A 751 -2.87 -12.29 -13.79
C LEU A 751 -1.77 -11.55 -13.00
N GLU A 752 -0.80 -10.93 -13.69
CA GLU A 752 0.18 -10.03 -13.08
C GLU A 752 -0.48 -8.92 -12.24
N LEU A 753 -1.69 -8.48 -12.58
CA LEU A 753 -2.40 -7.39 -11.91
C LEU A 753 -3.07 -7.82 -10.59
N THR A 754 -3.15 -9.11 -10.32
CA THR A 754 -3.80 -9.68 -9.12
C THR A 754 -2.86 -10.47 -8.21
N ASN A 755 -1.82 -11.09 -8.77
CA ASN A 755 -0.89 -11.94 -8.03
C ASN A 755 0.32 -11.13 -7.54
N PHE A 756 0.71 -11.28 -6.27
CA PHE A 756 1.95 -10.73 -5.75
C PHE A 756 3.10 -11.76 -5.82
N ASP A 757 4.35 -11.28 -5.81
CA ASP A 757 5.54 -12.14 -5.73
C ASP A 757 5.48 -13.04 -4.47
N GLY A 758 5.41 -14.36 -4.67
CA GLY A 758 5.41 -15.35 -3.60
C GLY A 758 4.07 -15.60 -2.91
N ASP A 759 2.94 -15.20 -3.53
CA ASP A 759 1.62 -15.72 -3.18
C ASP A 759 1.54 -17.24 -3.44
N ASP A 760 0.82 -17.98 -2.59
CA ASP A 760 0.41 -19.35 -2.90
C ASP A 760 -0.76 -19.34 -3.90
N ASP A 761 -0.56 -20.06 -5.00
CA ASP A 761 -1.44 -20.12 -6.16
C ASP A 761 -1.94 -21.54 -6.47
N THR A 762 -1.67 -22.49 -5.57
CA THR A 762 -2.22 -23.86 -5.63
C THR A 762 -3.76 -23.84 -5.51
N ALA A 763 -4.41 -24.76 -6.20
CA ALA A 763 -5.87 -24.78 -6.33
C ALA A 763 -6.51 -25.53 -5.15
N LEU A 764 -7.29 -24.82 -4.32
CA LEU A 764 -7.97 -25.43 -3.18
C LEU A 764 -9.11 -26.37 -3.61
N PRO A 765 -9.24 -27.55 -2.97
CA PRO A 765 -10.46 -28.35 -3.03
C PRO A 765 -11.70 -27.50 -2.75
N GLY A 766 -12.79 -27.77 -3.47
CA GLY A 766 -14.05 -27.02 -3.31
C GLY A 766 -14.06 -25.58 -3.85
N GLU A 767 -12.92 -24.88 -3.97
CA GLU A 767 -12.90 -23.47 -4.42
C GLU A 767 -13.45 -23.31 -5.84
N HIS A 768 -13.10 -24.21 -6.75
CA HIS A 768 -13.65 -24.20 -8.10
C HIS A 768 -15.17 -24.45 -8.12
N ASN A 769 -15.74 -25.13 -7.13
CA ASN A 769 -17.19 -25.30 -7.00
C ASN A 769 -17.84 -23.99 -6.53
N LEU A 770 -17.23 -23.29 -5.57
CA LEU A 770 -17.66 -21.98 -5.11
C LEU A 770 -17.60 -20.94 -6.24
N SER A 771 -16.48 -20.83 -6.95
CA SER A 771 -16.32 -19.91 -8.09
C SER A 771 -17.39 -20.19 -9.17
N ARG A 772 -17.65 -21.47 -9.51
CA ARG A 772 -18.74 -21.85 -10.43
C ARG A 772 -20.13 -21.45 -9.91
N LYS A 773 -20.43 -21.65 -8.62
CA LYS A 773 -21.71 -21.28 -7.98
C LYS A 773 -21.94 -19.76 -8.06
N VAL A 774 -20.97 -18.96 -7.62
CA VAL A 774 -21.03 -17.49 -7.62
C VAL A 774 -21.11 -16.94 -9.06
N LYS A 775 -20.36 -17.53 -10.01
CA LYS A 775 -20.43 -17.17 -11.44
C LYS A 775 -21.79 -17.47 -12.08
N LYS A 776 -22.49 -18.55 -11.66
CA LYS A 776 -23.86 -18.86 -12.13
C LYS A 776 -24.88 -17.86 -11.58
N GLU A 777 -24.86 -17.58 -10.28
CA GLU A 777 -25.76 -16.60 -9.64
C GLU A 777 -25.54 -15.18 -10.21
N SER A 778 -24.28 -14.76 -10.34
CA SER A 778 -23.88 -13.49 -10.96
C SER A 778 -24.43 -13.32 -12.39
N LYS A 779 -24.51 -14.40 -13.18
CA LYS A 779 -25.14 -14.37 -14.51
C LYS A 779 -26.67 -14.26 -14.41
N LEU A 780 -27.30 -15.00 -13.49
CA LEU A 780 -28.74 -15.01 -13.28
C LEU A 780 -29.26 -13.63 -12.84
N ARG A 781 -28.65 -13.03 -11.81
CA ARG A 781 -29.01 -11.70 -11.30
C ARG A 781 -28.89 -10.62 -12.38
N ARG A 782 -27.76 -10.56 -13.09
CA ARG A 782 -27.60 -9.60 -14.19
C ARG A 782 -28.59 -9.83 -15.34
N ALA A 783 -29.11 -11.04 -15.54
CA ALA A 783 -30.19 -11.27 -16.50
C ALA A 783 -31.53 -10.73 -15.97
N GLN A 784 -31.84 -10.93 -14.70
CA GLN A 784 -33.01 -10.37 -14.03
C GLN A 784 -32.98 -8.83 -14.02
N SER A 785 -31.87 -8.22 -13.61
CA SER A 785 -31.70 -6.76 -13.57
C SER A 785 -31.80 -6.12 -14.96
N ARG A 786 -31.27 -6.78 -16.02
CA ARG A 786 -31.51 -6.35 -17.41
C ARG A 786 -32.98 -6.47 -17.82
N LYS A 787 -33.69 -7.54 -17.41
CA LYS A 787 -35.12 -7.70 -17.70
C LYS A 787 -35.94 -6.58 -17.05
N VAL A 788 -35.70 -6.28 -15.77
CA VAL A 788 -36.35 -5.18 -15.04
C VAL A 788 -36.01 -3.80 -15.63
N ALA A 789 -34.77 -3.57 -16.06
CA ALA A 789 -34.37 -2.33 -16.73
C ALA A 789 -35.06 -2.16 -18.10
N ASN A 790 -35.20 -3.24 -18.87
CA ASN A 790 -35.92 -3.22 -20.14
C ASN A 790 -37.44 -3.02 -19.91
N GLU A 791 -38.05 -3.71 -18.96
CA GLU A 791 -39.47 -3.54 -18.60
C GLU A 791 -39.77 -2.11 -18.14
N ARG A 792 -38.87 -1.49 -17.35
CA ARG A 792 -38.98 -0.09 -16.94
C ARG A 792 -38.83 0.87 -18.14
N THR A 793 -37.93 0.58 -19.07
CA THR A 793 -37.78 1.36 -20.31
C THR A 793 -39.02 1.26 -21.19
N VAL A 794 -39.60 0.06 -21.35
CA VAL A 794 -40.83 -0.15 -22.13
C VAL A 794 -42.01 0.60 -21.51
N ARG A 795 -42.20 0.54 -20.19
CA ARG A 795 -43.26 1.31 -19.49
C ARG A 795 -43.07 2.83 -19.54
N LEU A 796 -41.85 3.32 -19.78
CA LEU A 796 -41.57 4.75 -20.01
C LEU A 796 -41.78 5.16 -21.48
N LEU A 797 -42.05 4.21 -22.38
CA LEU A 797 -42.36 4.41 -23.79
C LEU A 797 -43.83 4.08 -24.12
N GLU A 798 -44.61 3.67 -23.11
CA GLU A 798 -46.02 3.32 -23.24
C GLU A 798 -46.88 4.59 -23.19
N PRO A 799 -47.60 4.96 -24.28
CA PRO A 799 -48.25 6.26 -24.38
C PRO A 799 -49.49 6.34 -23.46
N THR A 800 -49.50 7.32 -22.56
CA THR A 800 -50.65 7.61 -21.70
C THR A 800 -51.79 8.24 -22.50
N ASN A 801 -52.88 7.50 -22.67
CA ASN A 801 -54.07 7.96 -23.40
C ASN A 801 -54.83 9.07 -22.65
N HIS A 802 -54.44 10.33 -22.88
CA HIS A 802 -55.26 11.51 -22.62
C HIS A 802 -55.30 12.42 -23.86
N PRO A 803 -56.48 12.66 -24.46
CA PRO A 803 -56.61 13.55 -25.61
C PRO A 803 -56.73 15.01 -25.17
N SER A 804 -55.68 15.80 -25.36
CA SER A 804 -55.75 17.27 -25.33
C SER A 804 -54.82 17.89 -26.38
N ASN A 805 -55.36 18.84 -27.14
CA ASN A 805 -54.62 19.52 -28.21
C ASN A 805 -53.63 20.54 -27.63
N MET A 806 -52.34 20.36 -27.86
CA MET A 806 -51.41 21.49 -27.93
C MET A 806 -50.21 21.18 -28.83
N GLN A 807 -49.97 22.06 -29.82
CA GLN A 807 -48.73 22.03 -30.61
C GLN A 807 -47.60 22.61 -29.76
N LEU A 808 -46.47 21.91 -29.64
CA LEU A 808 -45.24 22.47 -29.05
C LEU A 808 -43.99 21.85 -29.68
N SER A 809 -42.89 22.61 -29.68
CA SER A 809 -41.71 22.39 -30.50
C SER A 809 -40.84 21.21 -30.06
N ALA A 810 -40.38 20.40 -31.02
CA ALA A 810 -39.48 19.28 -30.78
C ALA A 810 -38.04 19.72 -30.43
N ASN A 811 -37.77 19.96 -29.15
CA ASN A 811 -36.40 20.06 -28.62
C ASN A 811 -35.93 18.71 -28.08
N ARG A 812 -34.79 18.22 -28.56
CA ARG A 812 -34.20 16.94 -28.13
C ARG A 812 -33.70 17.02 -26.69
N VAL A 813 -34.35 16.33 -25.77
CA VAL A 813 -33.79 16.02 -24.44
C VAL A 813 -32.99 14.71 -24.54
N SER A 814 -31.69 14.77 -24.23
CA SER A 814 -30.78 13.62 -24.33
C SER A 814 -30.86 12.70 -23.11
N ALA A 815 -31.34 11.47 -23.29
CA ALA A 815 -31.44 10.46 -22.23
C ALA A 815 -30.07 9.83 -21.85
N PHE A 816 -29.25 10.59 -21.11
CA PHE A 816 -27.93 10.15 -20.65
C PHE A 816 -27.99 9.26 -19.39
N SER A 817 -28.43 8.00 -19.54
CA SER A 817 -28.14 6.93 -18.56
C SER A 817 -28.29 5.51 -19.13
N ALA A 818 -27.73 5.26 -20.31
CA ALA A 818 -27.80 3.94 -20.99
C ALA A 818 -26.47 3.47 -21.62
N THR A 819 -25.35 4.15 -21.35
CA THR A 819 -24.05 3.94 -22.02
C THR A 819 -23.16 2.90 -21.34
N SER A 820 -23.69 1.69 -21.13
CA SER A 820 -22.89 0.49 -20.79
C SER A 820 -23.44 -0.82 -21.38
N GLY A 821 -24.41 -0.74 -22.29
CA GLY A 821 -25.04 -1.90 -22.95
C GLY A 821 -24.54 -2.24 -24.36
N LEU A 822 -23.61 -1.46 -24.93
CA LEU A 822 -23.10 -1.70 -26.29
C LEU A 822 -22.04 -2.81 -26.29
N SER A 823 -22.33 -3.86 -27.05
CA SER A 823 -21.38 -4.90 -27.44
C SER A 823 -20.14 -4.32 -28.12
N THR A 824 -18.96 -4.88 -27.85
CA THR A 824 -17.78 -4.71 -28.72
C THR A 824 -17.52 -5.93 -29.61
N ASP A 825 -18.41 -6.92 -29.60
CA ASP A 825 -18.38 -8.05 -30.53
C ASP A 825 -19.08 -7.63 -31.83
N ARG A 826 -18.35 -7.76 -32.94
CA ARG A 826 -18.71 -7.43 -34.35
C ARG A 826 -18.83 -5.94 -34.72
N LEU A 827 -17.74 -5.41 -35.29
CA LEU A 827 -17.79 -4.38 -36.34
C LEU A 827 -16.77 -4.69 -37.44
N LEU A 828 -17.27 -4.95 -38.65
CA LEU A 828 -16.55 -4.74 -39.92
C LEU A 828 -17.48 -3.92 -40.83
N PRO A 829 -16.96 -3.02 -41.66
CA PRO A 829 -17.78 -2.11 -42.43
C PRO A 829 -18.34 -2.77 -43.70
N LEU A 830 -19.64 -2.58 -43.95
CA LEU A 830 -20.22 -2.71 -45.28
C LEU A 830 -20.93 -1.41 -45.65
N THR A 831 -20.47 -0.79 -46.73
CA THR A 831 -21.10 0.35 -47.38
C THR A 831 -22.13 -0.11 -48.39
N ILE A 832 -23.25 0.62 -48.48
CA ILE A 832 -24.14 0.88 -49.64
C ILE A 832 -25.25 1.75 -49.02
N ASN A 833 -25.16 3.07 -49.19
CA ASN A 833 -25.61 3.86 -50.34
C ASN A 833 -27.15 3.90 -50.47
N THR A 834 -27.68 5.11 -50.54
CA THR A 834 -29.12 5.42 -50.52
C THR A 834 -29.74 5.36 -51.91
N ASP A 835 -31.02 4.98 -52.01
CA ASP A 835 -31.92 5.77 -52.87
C ASP A 835 -33.41 5.69 -52.46
N LYS A 836 -34.22 6.52 -53.13
CA LYS A 836 -35.69 6.66 -52.99
C LYS A 836 -36.41 5.47 -53.66
N ARG A 837 -37.72 5.22 -53.51
CA ARG A 837 -38.87 6.13 -53.67
C ARG A 837 -40.19 5.42 -53.28
N TRP A 838 -41.22 6.24 -53.00
CA TRP A 838 -42.69 6.06 -53.06
C TRP A 838 -43.19 4.88 -53.95
N SER A 839 -44.36 4.24 -53.76
CA SER A 839 -45.64 4.59 -53.08
C SER A 839 -46.46 3.31 -52.68
N GLU A 840 -47.77 3.20 -52.36
CA GLU A 840 -48.96 4.05 -51.97
C GLU A 840 -50.10 3.14 -51.37
N ILE A 841 -51.31 3.68 -51.10
CA ILE A 841 -52.71 3.11 -51.26
C ILE A 841 -52.98 1.60 -50.95
N SER A 842 -54.04 1.18 -50.23
CA SER A 842 -55.07 1.83 -49.37
C SER A 842 -55.91 0.81 -48.56
N MET A 843 -56.77 1.33 -47.68
CA MET A 843 -57.94 0.75 -46.97
C MET A 843 -58.53 -0.61 -47.41
N ASP A 844 -58.88 -1.45 -46.42
CA ASP A 844 -60.24 -2.05 -46.22
C ASP A 844 -60.27 -3.01 -44.98
N THR A 845 -61.38 -3.44 -44.37
CA THR A 845 -62.68 -2.79 -44.06
C THR A 845 -63.54 -3.69 -43.13
N PHE A 846 -63.97 -3.19 -41.96
CA PHE A 846 -65.02 -3.77 -41.06
C PHE A 846 -64.71 -5.21 -40.49
N ALA A 847 -65.42 -5.84 -39.52
CA ALA A 847 -66.55 -5.47 -38.65
C ALA A 847 -66.42 -6.09 -37.22
N SER A 848 -67.34 -5.76 -36.31
CA SER A 848 -67.65 -6.49 -35.05
C SER A 848 -69.01 -7.25 -35.21
N PRO A 849 -69.74 -7.82 -34.21
CA PRO A 849 -69.53 -7.92 -32.74
C PRO A 849 -70.00 -9.26 -32.06
N THR A 850 -70.12 -9.29 -30.71
CA THR A 850 -71.00 -10.18 -29.86
C THR A 850 -70.77 -11.73 -29.83
N SER A 851 -71.15 -12.52 -28.81
CA SER A 851 -71.44 -12.31 -27.35
C SER A 851 -71.73 -13.65 -26.59
N MET A 852 -71.58 -13.64 -25.24
CA MET A 852 -72.38 -14.40 -24.22
C MET A 852 -72.17 -15.92 -23.92
N TYR A 853 -72.22 -16.26 -22.61
CA TYR A 853 -72.47 -17.57 -21.91
C TYR A 853 -71.56 -18.79 -22.28
N SER A 854 -71.28 -19.83 -21.47
CA SER A 854 -71.38 -20.18 -20.03
C SER A 854 -70.34 -21.32 -19.73
N ASP A 855 -70.20 -22.08 -18.61
CA ASP A 855 -70.89 -22.24 -17.32
C ASP A 855 -69.91 -22.81 -16.21
N SER A 856 -70.41 -23.58 -15.23
CA SER A 856 -69.72 -24.23 -14.08
C SER A 856 -69.67 -25.80 -14.26
N PRO A 857 -69.46 -26.73 -13.26
CA PRO A 857 -69.28 -26.60 -11.79
C PRO A 857 -68.39 -27.65 -11.02
N THR A 858 -68.35 -27.54 -9.67
CA THR A 858 -68.03 -28.57 -8.61
C THR A 858 -66.59 -29.11 -8.47
N ARG A 859 -66.10 -29.66 -7.33
CA ARG A 859 -66.52 -29.86 -5.90
C ARG A 859 -65.22 -30.02 -5.03
N GLY A 860 -65.09 -29.53 -3.78
CA GLY A 860 -65.34 -30.23 -2.49
C GLY A 860 -64.16 -31.12 -1.99
N ARG A 861 -63.85 -31.32 -0.68
CA ARG A 861 -64.41 -30.83 0.62
C ARG A 861 -63.55 -31.30 1.84
N TYR A 862 -63.48 -30.50 2.94
CA TYR A 862 -63.11 -30.84 4.36
C TYR A 862 -61.67 -31.36 4.69
N SER A 863 -60.95 -30.97 5.79
CA SER A 863 -61.12 -30.97 7.28
C SER A 863 -60.43 -32.21 7.95
N THR A 864 -59.83 -32.24 9.16
CA THR A 864 -59.94 -31.45 10.42
C THR A 864 -58.66 -31.53 11.31
N TYR A 865 -58.58 -30.72 12.38
CA TYR A 865 -57.65 -30.78 13.56
C TYR A 865 -57.90 -32.02 14.49
N PRO A 866 -57.14 -32.33 15.60
CA PRO A 866 -56.42 -31.43 16.54
C PRO A 866 -55.11 -31.94 17.22
N GLU A 867 -54.84 -31.40 18.42
CA GLU A 867 -53.70 -31.44 19.38
C GLU A 867 -53.38 -32.86 19.98
N SER A 868 -52.39 -33.15 20.86
CA SER A 868 -51.66 -32.33 21.86
C SER A 868 -50.40 -33.03 22.49
N ASN A 869 -49.56 -32.23 23.18
CA ASN A 869 -48.92 -32.46 24.52
C ASN A 869 -47.69 -33.38 24.85
N PHE A 870 -46.87 -32.85 25.79
CA PHE A 870 -46.08 -33.45 26.90
C PHE A 870 -44.71 -34.19 26.70
N SER A 871 -43.61 -33.42 26.84
CA SER A 871 -42.60 -33.45 27.93
C SER A 871 -41.59 -34.62 28.23
N LEU A 872 -40.33 -34.18 28.46
CA LEU A 872 -39.35 -34.55 29.54
C LEU A 872 -38.38 -35.76 29.44
N SER A 873 -37.09 -35.44 29.71
CA SER A 873 -36.04 -36.21 30.45
C SER A 873 -35.57 -37.60 29.91
N SER A 874 -34.28 -37.94 29.82
CA SER A 874 -33.28 -37.90 30.92
C SER A 874 -31.83 -38.24 30.47
N ARG A 875 -30.86 -38.07 31.40
CA ARG A 875 -29.44 -38.54 31.38
C ARG A 875 -29.33 -39.80 32.31
N PRO A 876 -28.22 -40.59 32.42
CA PRO A 876 -26.79 -40.16 32.41
C PRO A 876 -25.75 -41.14 31.77
N SER A 877 -24.46 -40.85 31.97
CA SER A 877 -23.26 -41.70 31.75
C SER A 877 -23.00 -42.64 32.98
N PRO A 878 -21.87 -43.38 33.22
CA PRO A 878 -20.45 -42.91 33.18
C PRO A 878 -19.28 -43.97 33.05
N ILE A 879 -18.03 -43.56 33.38
CA ILE A 879 -16.83 -44.33 33.83
C ILE A 879 -15.93 -45.05 32.79
N GLY A 880 -14.59 -44.89 32.94
CA GLY A 880 -13.55 -45.72 32.29
C GLY A 880 -12.10 -45.17 32.37
N ARG A 881 -11.28 -45.64 33.33
CA ARG A 881 -9.79 -45.50 33.43
C ARG A 881 -9.14 -46.86 33.06
N ALA A 882 -7.84 -47.04 32.81
CA ALA A 882 -6.66 -46.24 32.43
C ALA A 882 -5.51 -47.25 32.10
N GLY A 883 -4.34 -46.81 31.60
CA GLY A 883 -3.16 -47.69 31.52
C GLY A 883 -1.96 -47.10 30.75
N ALA A 884 -0.74 -47.43 31.18
CA ALA A 884 0.53 -47.05 30.53
C ALA A 884 1.63 -48.09 30.84
N SER A 885 2.62 -48.22 29.97
CA SER A 885 3.82 -49.06 30.17
C SER A 885 5.03 -48.55 29.36
N THR A 886 6.24 -48.99 29.75
CA THR A 886 7.53 -48.39 29.33
C THR A 886 8.60 -49.47 29.15
N SER A 887 9.41 -49.44 28.08
CA SER A 887 10.65 -50.24 27.83
C SER A 887 11.09 -50.04 26.36
N MET A 888 12.36 -50.05 25.88
CA MET A 888 13.71 -50.02 26.49
C MET A 888 14.72 -49.40 25.49
N TYR A 889 15.99 -49.27 25.88
CA TYR A 889 17.09 -48.71 25.07
C TYR A 889 17.84 -49.74 24.21
N SER A 890 18.54 -49.27 23.18
CA SER A 890 19.79 -49.85 22.65
C SER A 890 20.72 -48.72 22.17
N THR A 891 22.03 -48.98 22.01
CA THR A 891 23.07 -47.93 22.10
C THR A 891 24.20 -47.98 21.06
N GLY A 892 24.64 -46.81 20.61
CA GLY A 892 25.91 -46.55 19.93
C GLY A 892 25.80 -46.15 18.45
N SER A 893 26.75 -45.42 17.83
CA SER A 893 27.83 -44.57 18.39
C SER A 893 28.44 -43.71 17.26
N TRP A 894 28.61 -42.40 17.49
CA TRP A 894 29.66 -41.46 17.02
C TRP A 894 30.65 -41.94 15.92
N GLU A 895 30.96 -41.21 14.83
CA GLU A 895 30.76 -39.79 14.41
C GLU A 895 30.52 -39.69 12.87
N GLY A 896 30.15 -38.57 12.24
CA GLY A 896 29.77 -37.23 12.76
C GLY A 896 30.19 -36.07 11.83
N GLN A 897 29.25 -35.17 11.48
CA GLN A 897 29.48 -33.85 10.84
C GLN A 897 28.32 -32.91 11.24
N SER A 898 28.59 -31.63 11.51
CA SER A 898 27.74 -30.79 12.38
C SER A 898 26.91 -29.70 11.66
N ASP A 899 25.72 -30.07 11.18
CA ASP A 899 24.72 -29.11 10.72
C ASP A 899 24.00 -28.40 11.90
N ALA A 900 24.56 -27.27 12.33
CA ALA A 900 23.96 -26.41 13.36
C ALA A 900 22.76 -25.59 12.82
N GLY A 901 21.69 -26.28 12.39
CA GLY A 901 20.64 -25.68 11.55
C GLY A 901 19.18 -26.07 11.80
N SER A 902 18.83 -26.80 12.86
CA SER A 902 17.42 -27.18 13.10
C SER A 902 17.00 -27.32 14.58
N SER A 903 16.13 -26.41 15.01
CA SER A 903 15.16 -26.65 16.09
C SER A 903 13.77 -26.99 15.52
N ARG A 904 13.71 -27.48 14.27
CA ARG A 904 12.49 -27.57 13.44
C ARG A 904 11.91 -28.99 13.35
N GLY A 905 12.45 -29.93 14.14
CA GLY A 905 12.17 -31.37 14.08
C GLY A 905 11.44 -31.98 15.29
N LEU A 906 10.55 -31.25 15.97
CA LEU A 906 9.70 -31.78 17.06
C LEU A 906 8.23 -31.33 16.95
N LEU A 907 7.68 -31.35 15.74
CA LEU A 907 6.23 -31.44 15.50
C LEU A 907 6.00 -32.51 14.44
N SER A 908 4.99 -33.36 14.65
CA SER A 908 4.74 -34.54 13.80
C SER A 908 4.41 -34.14 12.36
N SER A 909 5.07 -34.78 11.40
CA SER A 909 4.69 -34.77 9.99
C SER A 909 3.43 -35.65 9.81
N ALA A 910 2.25 -35.02 9.85
CA ALA A 910 1.02 -35.66 9.43
C ALA A 910 1.07 -35.97 7.92
N PRO A 911 0.45 -37.07 7.45
CA PRO A 911 0.45 -37.43 6.03
C PRO A 911 -0.43 -36.49 5.19
N ASP A 912 -0.02 -36.29 3.93
CA ASP A 912 -0.64 -35.36 2.97
C ASP A 912 -2.12 -35.64 2.64
N SER A 913 -2.62 -36.84 2.97
CA SER A 913 -4.01 -37.29 2.75
C SER A 913 -5.09 -36.56 3.58
N THR A 914 -4.74 -35.47 4.25
CA THR A 914 -5.63 -34.71 5.14
C THR A 914 -6.12 -33.37 4.56
N LEU A 915 -5.65 -32.97 3.38
CA LEU A 915 -6.01 -31.69 2.73
C LEU A 915 -7.24 -31.74 1.82
N ASP A 916 -7.68 -32.93 1.38
CA ASP A 916 -8.71 -33.10 0.33
C ASP A 916 -10.14 -32.66 0.72
N SER A 917 -10.38 -32.28 1.99
CA SER A 917 -11.73 -32.05 2.53
C SER A 917 -11.94 -30.70 3.22
N ILE A 918 -11.13 -29.67 2.90
CA ILE A 918 -11.39 -28.28 3.34
C ILE A 918 -12.67 -27.76 2.67
N HIS A 919 -13.81 -27.94 3.33
CA HIS A 919 -15.10 -27.39 2.91
C HIS A 919 -15.24 -25.94 3.39
N PHE A 920 -15.49 -25.01 2.47
CA PHE A 920 -15.79 -23.62 2.82
C PHE A 920 -17.24 -23.53 3.35
N ASP A 921 -17.40 -23.65 4.67
CA ASP A 921 -18.67 -23.42 5.37
C ASP A 921 -19.04 -21.92 5.38
N ILE A 922 -19.62 -21.47 4.26
CA ILE A 922 -20.15 -20.12 4.09
C ILE A 922 -21.55 -20.05 4.71
N SER A 923 -21.77 -19.08 5.59
CA SER A 923 -23.09 -18.86 6.19
C SER A 923 -24.15 -18.46 5.14
N GLU A 924 -25.43 -18.62 5.45
CA GLU A 924 -26.49 -18.14 4.56
C GLU A 924 -26.41 -16.63 4.31
N GLU A 925 -26.02 -15.85 5.31
CA GLU A 925 -25.87 -14.41 5.21
C GLU A 925 -24.67 -14.02 4.33
N GLU A 926 -23.50 -14.62 4.55
CA GLU A 926 -22.33 -14.38 3.69
C GLU A 926 -22.63 -14.84 2.25
N THR A 927 -23.41 -15.91 2.07
CA THR A 927 -23.91 -16.33 0.74
C THR A 927 -24.81 -15.26 0.11
N ARG A 928 -25.75 -14.66 0.87
CA ARG A 928 -26.63 -13.58 0.37
C ARG A 928 -25.82 -12.35 -0.04
N ASP A 929 -24.82 -11.96 0.77
CA ASP A 929 -23.94 -10.83 0.50
C ASP A 929 -23.05 -11.06 -0.73
N ILE A 930 -22.42 -12.23 -0.83
CA ILE A 930 -21.65 -12.64 -2.02
C ILE A 930 -22.53 -12.56 -3.27
N ASN A 931 -23.76 -13.08 -3.20
CA ASN A 931 -24.66 -13.12 -4.34
C ASN A 931 -25.05 -11.72 -4.84
N VAL A 932 -25.25 -10.74 -3.94
CA VAL A 932 -25.48 -9.32 -4.30
C VAL A 932 -24.22 -8.70 -4.89
N VAL A 933 -23.06 -8.81 -4.21
CA VAL A 933 -21.82 -8.16 -4.66
C VAL A 933 -21.31 -8.75 -5.98
N ALA A 934 -21.55 -10.04 -6.22
CA ALA A 934 -21.21 -10.72 -7.48
C ALA A 934 -22.04 -10.24 -8.69
N GLU A 935 -23.13 -9.49 -8.50
CA GLU A 935 -23.81 -8.83 -9.62
C GLU A 935 -22.91 -7.79 -10.30
N HIS A 936 -22.01 -7.15 -9.54
CA HIS A 936 -21.02 -6.19 -10.03
C HIS A 936 -19.78 -6.84 -10.69
N ALA A 937 -19.70 -8.18 -10.72
CA ALA A 937 -18.52 -8.91 -11.21
C ALA A 937 -18.60 -9.27 -12.70
N ARG A 938 -17.62 -8.85 -13.50
CA ARG A 938 -17.47 -9.20 -14.92
C ARG A 938 -16.11 -9.85 -15.20
N PRO A 939 -16.03 -10.86 -16.08
CA PRO A 939 -14.73 -11.34 -16.58
C PRO A 939 -14.11 -10.28 -17.49
N GLY A 940 -12.77 -10.23 -17.54
CA GLY A 940 -12.06 -9.37 -18.49
C GLY A 940 -11.02 -8.45 -17.84
N LYS A 941 -10.10 -7.93 -18.68
CA LYS A 941 -9.14 -6.90 -18.30
C LYS A 941 -9.86 -5.54 -18.17
N PRO A 942 -9.65 -4.77 -17.08
CA PRO A 942 -10.21 -3.42 -16.98
C PRO A 942 -9.51 -2.43 -17.92
N LYS A 943 -10.31 -1.64 -18.63
CA LYS A 943 -9.86 -0.45 -19.38
C LYS A 943 -9.68 0.72 -18.41
N LEU A 944 -8.69 0.61 -17.51
CA LEU A 944 -8.42 1.58 -16.43
C LEU A 944 -8.11 3.00 -16.96
N ASP A 945 -7.59 3.08 -18.18
CA ASP A 945 -7.37 4.30 -18.97
C ASP A 945 -8.69 5.07 -19.19
N ARG A 946 -9.72 4.35 -19.65
CA ARG A 946 -11.06 4.91 -19.88
C ARG A 946 -11.78 5.17 -18.57
N ILE A 947 -11.70 4.25 -17.62
CA ILE A 947 -12.33 4.41 -16.30
C ILE A 947 -11.83 5.68 -15.58
N LEU A 948 -10.53 6.00 -15.63
CA LEU A 948 -10.05 7.28 -15.08
C LEU A 948 -10.51 8.48 -15.91
N ALA A 949 -10.51 8.39 -17.25
CA ALA A 949 -11.01 9.47 -18.12
C ALA A 949 -12.49 9.80 -17.84
N ASP A 950 -13.33 8.77 -17.75
CA ASP A 950 -14.76 8.87 -17.46
C ASP A 950 -15.00 9.58 -16.12
N GLU A 951 -14.30 9.18 -15.06
CA GLU A 951 -14.43 9.80 -13.73
C GLU A 951 -13.86 11.22 -13.66
N VAL A 952 -12.83 11.54 -14.45
CA VAL A 952 -12.26 12.90 -14.55
C VAL A 952 -13.24 13.84 -15.26
N GLU A 953 -13.88 13.43 -16.34
CA GLU A 953 -14.86 14.29 -17.05
C GLU A 953 -16.25 14.30 -16.39
N GLN A 954 -16.56 13.33 -15.54
CA GLN A 954 -17.75 13.38 -14.65
C GLN A 954 -17.52 14.20 -13.38
N SER A 955 -16.26 14.45 -12.96
CA SER A 955 -15.97 15.12 -11.69
C SER A 955 -16.29 16.63 -11.69
N GLU A 956 -16.70 17.16 -10.54
CA GLU A 956 -16.96 18.60 -10.33
C GLU A 956 -15.68 19.38 -9.96
N GLY A 957 -14.53 18.71 -9.85
CA GLY A 957 -13.27 19.30 -9.44
C GLY A 957 -12.12 18.29 -9.44
N SER A 958 -11.19 18.42 -8.51
CA SER A 958 -10.04 17.50 -8.41
C SER A 958 -10.45 16.07 -8.09
N VAL A 959 -9.69 15.11 -8.61
CA VAL A 959 -9.87 13.66 -8.43
C VAL A 959 -8.76 13.08 -7.55
N MET A 960 -9.13 12.19 -6.63
CA MET A 960 -8.19 11.35 -5.90
C MET A 960 -8.24 9.92 -6.44
N VAL A 961 -7.08 9.33 -6.74
CA VAL A 961 -6.95 7.90 -7.00
C VAL A 961 -6.28 7.21 -5.81
N ALA A 962 -6.92 6.19 -5.29
CA ALA A 962 -6.37 5.26 -4.31
C ALA A 962 -5.92 3.98 -5.04
N CYS A 963 -4.71 3.48 -4.77
CA CYS A 963 -4.17 2.29 -5.44
C CYS A 963 -3.45 1.35 -4.46
N CYS A 964 -3.86 0.08 -4.40
CA CYS A 964 -3.13 -0.96 -3.65
C CYS A 964 -3.24 -2.32 -4.38
N GLY A 965 -2.11 -2.99 -4.55
CA GLY A 965 -2.00 -4.21 -5.35
C GLY A 965 -0.56 -4.49 -5.79
N PRO A 966 -0.36 -5.47 -6.69
CA PRO A 966 0.95 -5.83 -7.22
C PRO A 966 1.70 -4.67 -7.91
N THR A 967 3.01 -4.83 -8.04
CA THR A 967 3.92 -3.83 -8.62
C THR A 967 3.54 -3.44 -10.05
N SER A 968 3.09 -4.40 -10.86
CA SER A 968 2.54 -4.19 -12.21
C SER A 968 1.32 -3.24 -12.23
N LEU A 969 0.36 -3.42 -11.31
CA LEU A 969 -0.86 -2.62 -11.21
C LEU A 969 -0.55 -1.21 -10.69
N ASN A 970 0.26 -1.11 -9.64
CA ASN A 970 0.74 0.17 -9.11
C ASN A 970 1.51 0.96 -10.18
N ALA A 971 2.31 0.31 -11.04
CA ALA A 971 2.97 0.95 -12.17
C ALA A 971 1.97 1.39 -13.28
N MET A 972 0.98 0.56 -13.59
CA MET A 972 -0.03 0.83 -14.63
C MET A 972 -0.90 2.04 -14.27
N VAL A 973 -1.41 2.07 -13.03
CA VAL A 973 -2.21 3.19 -12.50
C VAL A 973 -1.38 4.48 -12.49
N ARG A 974 -0.10 4.43 -12.12
CA ARG A 974 0.82 5.59 -12.20
C ARG A 974 0.99 6.09 -13.65
N LYS A 975 1.14 5.21 -14.65
CA LYS A 975 1.22 5.60 -16.08
C LYS A 975 -0.06 6.32 -16.52
N ILE A 976 -1.22 5.75 -16.20
CA ILE A 976 -2.55 6.28 -16.57
C ILE A 976 -2.80 7.65 -15.92
N ILE A 977 -2.50 7.82 -14.63
CA ILE A 977 -2.62 9.12 -13.95
C ILE A 977 -1.69 10.18 -14.55
N VAL A 978 -0.43 9.82 -14.86
CA VAL A 978 0.52 10.76 -15.48
C VAL A 978 0.07 11.21 -16.87
N ALA A 979 -0.65 10.36 -17.62
CA ALA A 979 -1.29 10.77 -18.87
C ALA A 979 -2.41 11.79 -18.63
N GLN A 980 -3.34 11.48 -17.70
CA GLN A 980 -4.56 12.27 -17.46
C GLN A 980 -4.37 13.57 -16.67
N ILE A 981 -3.29 13.76 -15.89
CA ILE A 981 -3.00 15.06 -15.27
C ILE A 981 -2.73 16.10 -16.37
N ASP A 982 -3.52 17.16 -16.45
CA ASP A 982 -3.27 18.30 -17.36
C ASP A 982 -3.09 19.60 -16.56
N PRO A 983 -1.84 20.09 -16.38
CA PRO A 983 -1.59 21.39 -15.77
C PRO A 983 -2.25 22.55 -16.56
N GLY A 984 -2.46 22.42 -17.87
CA GLY A 984 -3.11 23.43 -18.71
C GLY A 984 -4.57 23.67 -18.33
N ARG A 985 -5.34 22.61 -18.08
CA ARG A 985 -6.69 22.69 -17.46
C ARG A 985 -6.62 23.43 -16.12
N VAL A 986 -5.72 23.02 -15.23
CA VAL A 986 -5.59 23.60 -13.88
C VAL A 986 -5.19 25.08 -13.92
N TRP A 987 -4.39 25.51 -14.89
CA TRP A 987 -4.09 26.93 -15.13
C TRP A 987 -5.31 27.74 -15.58
N ARG A 988 -6.21 27.14 -16.37
CA ARG A 988 -7.50 27.72 -16.78
C ARG A 988 -8.58 27.64 -15.69
N GLY A 989 -8.24 27.19 -14.48
CA GLY A 989 -9.18 27.00 -13.37
C GLY A 989 -9.93 25.66 -13.37
N ASP A 990 -9.78 24.84 -14.40
CA ASP A 990 -10.36 23.48 -14.42
C ASP A 990 -9.55 22.54 -13.53
N MET A 991 -10.06 22.31 -12.32
CA MET A 991 -9.44 21.44 -11.32
C MET A 991 -9.52 19.95 -11.66
N ARG A 992 -10.29 19.52 -12.69
CA ARG A 992 -10.32 18.11 -13.15
C ARG A 992 -8.94 17.62 -13.57
N GLY A 993 -8.14 18.49 -14.19
CA GLY A 993 -6.75 18.21 -14.55
C GLY A 993 -5.81 17.98 -13.37
N SER A 994 -6.24 18.21 -12.13
CA SER A 994 -5.47 18.00 -10.89
C SER A 994 -5.81 16.67 -10.23
N ILE A 995 -5.15 15.59 -10.69
CA ILE A 995 -5.31 14.24 -10.14
C ILE A 995 -4.22 13.94 -9.09
N SER A 996 -4.64 13.50 -7.90
CA SER A 996 -3.74 13.04 -6.82
C SER A 996 -3.70 11.51 -6.75
N LEU A 997 -2.58 10.93 -6.31
CA LEU A 997 -2.43 9.49 -6.05
C LEU A 997 -2.06 9.23 -4.58
N VAL A 998 -2.84 8.39 -3.91
CA VAL A 998 -2.45 7.69 -2.68
C VAL A 998 -2.21 6.22 -3.04
N SER A 999 -0.98 5.74 -2.85
CA SER A 999 -0.58 4.38 -3.21
C SER A 999 0.05 3.64 -2.02
N GLU A 1000 -0.44 2.43 -1.78
CA GLU A 1000 0.11 1.50 -0.83
C GLU A 1000 0.89 0.40 -1.57
N GLU A 1001 2.12 0.18 -1.09
CA GLU A 1001 3.14 -0.72 -1.66
C GLU A 1001 3.92 -1.28 -0.46
N PHE A 1002 3.75 -2.57 -0.15
CA PHE A 1002 4.47 -3.26 0.94
C PHE A 1002 5.61 -4.12 0.40
N GLU A 1003 6.78 -3.51 0.22
CA GLU A 1003 8.06 -4.22 0.09
C GLU A 1003 8.81 -4.14 1.43
N TYR A 1004 8.63 -5.16 2.28
CA TYR A 1004 9.29 -5.21 3.60
C TYR A 1004 10.80 -5.44 3.46
#